data_AF-A0A507FJ42-F1
#
_entry.id   AF-A0A507FJ42-F1
#
_cell.length_a   1.000
_cell.length_b   1.000
_cell.length_c   1.000
_cell.angle_alpha   90.00
_cell.angle_beta   90.00
_cell.angle_gamma   90.00
#
_symmetry.space_group_name_H-M   'P 1'
#
loop_
_entity.id
_entity.type
_entity.pdbx_description
1 polymer ?
#
loop_
_entity_poly.entity_id
_entity_poly.type
_entity_poly.pdbx_seq_one_letter_code
_entity_poly.pdbx_strand_id
1 'polypeptide(L)'
;MKSGSLFLPALLVLSTQLLAHSLHSDDTDADFKFRHLEFDVAEHKRHFSMSLYADAAAKTCTVLDSSESETLHRLLLRSPFPKAVVAERRPADTMPDHTSTTDRIEKMFVKIIGVDASAVYTLAADTLCENGLTHEQPAVLPLAMKKPVVRQIIASGPSTNRIDVTFMGDGYTKEQKELFFTDMQRLTKDMWEGGAFDGVLPLMNVWAVFVESQESGIGVGGAPRNTAFGLFRDGTELRGVYPSRPEVARAVCKAPGPGTCDFPALIANDPYYGGLGGEFTIGTASLTTGTVVLRHEFGHTMINTGEEYDGGEAYFGCNAAMSLKNIKWKQWLTEGAKGLKEQKNAIRVQDYSWYDLAQGPYHLNFTSDGKFDRWFLRITASGVELPDSLQVTLDGKPLNWTSHGNFDRGFHEWIDKTGGFEKGLHHLEFRQGFPPSTESAPIRQLCSVTLHEYAAEEAYHFDPDYIGAFPTYSLSGKKSYRPTHESCLMRNMTSPTFCPVCKEGLFLELLKRITLIDSIDTSCTNKRSDSVLLQLQEHEAMDVQVAKDNDRTRSRKAKVNLLKLAHLRPEGKRIPGEKYYINWSRNGVIQKRFNNMEEIVVAGGSAAVSGDWEVSVKIVTPLVRSDPDELTISRGRFVWSAFAHIETAIMAAHAEKKTLTGYVGFDSITSQIEKKFLKRGFAFNLMAVGRSGLGKSTLVNTIFASHLVDSKGLLKISENGQPIQTTEIQSISHIIEENGVRLKLTITDTPGYGDQVNNDSCWEPVIKYIKDQYSSYLRKELTPTRDRRIADTRVHAVLFFIAPTGHALTPLDIAVMRRISEVANVIPVIAKSDSLTLEERASFKKRIKDEIEFHGIRTFPYADVFVDTEDDGPLSDEEKAERQLVNAVRDVIPFAVVGSEKNVVVDGKAVRGRRTRWGVINVENEDHCEFVALRNFLTRTHMQDLIDVTAMVHYEGYRTKQLMALKGQSSN
;
A
#
# COMPACT_ATOMS: atom_id res chain seq x y z
N MET A 1 45.83 -43.85 38.62
CA MET A 1 47.09 -44.07 37.88
C MET A 1 47.24 -42.92 36.88
N LYS A 2 48.08 -41.93 37.24
CA LYS A 2 49.23 -41.41 36.46
C LYS A 2 48.86 -40.90 35.06
N SER A 3 49.13 -39.69 34.58
CA SER A 3 49.90 -38.47 34.96
C SER A 3 50.11 -37.76 33.60
N GLY A 4 50.12 -36.44 33.36
CA GLY A 4 50.03 -35.18 34.11
C GLY A 4 49.76 -34.06 33.08
N SER A 5 49.14 -32.94 33.49
CA SER A 5 49.77 -31.61 33.67
C SER A 5 50.18 -30.92 32.34
N LEU A 6 49.82 -29.68 31.98
CA LEU A 6 49.71 -28.44 32.79
C LEU A 6 49.21 -27.27 31.88
N PHE A 7 48.69 -26.19 32.51
CA PHE A 7 48.47 -24.79 32.06
C PHE A 7 47.10 -24.31 31.50
N LEU A 8 46.44 -23.45 32.31
CA LEU A 8 45.60 -22.27 31.92
C LEU A 8 46.52 -21.02 31.75
N PRO A 9 46.11 -19.81 31.27
CA PRO A 9 44.86 -19.35 30.63
C PRO A 9 45.04 -18.39 29.39
N ALA A 10 43.92 -17.90 28.83
CA ALA A 10 43.70 -16.62 28.09
C ALA A 10 43.53 -16.63 26.54
N LEU A 11 42.61 -15.74 26.10
CA LEU A 11 42.30 -15.17 24.77
C LEU A 11 41.07 -15.65 23.95
N LEU A 12 40.06 -14.77 24.00
CA LEU A 12 39.11 -14.28 22.98
C LEU A 12 39.31 -14.68 21.48
N VAL A 13 38.14 -14.87 20.84
CA VAL A 13 37.70 -14.37 19.51
C VAL A 13 37.90 -15.24 18.25
N LEU A 14 36.83 -15.23 17.43
CA LEU A 14 36.62 -15.63 16.03
C LEU A 14 36.13 -17.05 15.73
N SER A 15 34.85 -17.15 15.31
CA SER A 15 34.48 -17.77 14.02
C SER A 15 33.03 -17.47 13.62
N THR A 16 32.83 -16.39 12.86
CA THR A 16 31.78 -16.28 11.83
C THR A 16 32.47 -15.93 10.52
N GLN A 17 32.81 -16.93 9.72
CA GLN A 17 33.25 -16.78 8.33
C GLN A 17 33.23 -18.14 7.61
N LEU A 18 32.20 -18.36 6.79
CA LEU A 18 32.04 -19.33 5.70
C LEU A 18 30.68 -18.94 5.10
N LEU A 19 30.52 -18.38 3.90
CA LEU A 19 31.18 -18.67 2.63
C LEU A 19 31.39 -17.38 1.82
N ALA A 20 32.64 -17.07 1.52
CA ALA A 20 33.04 -16.35 0.31
C ALA A 20 34.53 -16.62 0.09
N HIS A 21 34.87 -17.58 -0.77
CA HIS A 21 36.07 -17.57 -1.62
C HIS A 21 36.12 -18.83 -2.48
N SER A 22 35.86 -18.66 -3.77
CA SER A 22 36.59 -19.34 -4.83
C SER A 22 36.55 -18.45 -6.07
N LEU A 23 37.71 -18.36 -6.74
CA LEU A 23 38.01 -17.71 -8.02
C LEU A 23 38.57 -16.28 -7.95
N HIS A 24 39.88 -16.21 -7.70
CA HIS A 24 40.79 -15.28 -8.39
C HIS A 24 41.81 -16.12 -9.17
N SER A 25 41.93 -15.85 -10.46
CA SER A 25 43.17 -16.04 -11.22
C SER A 25 43.17 -15.03 -12.35
N ASP A 26 44.19 -14.17 -12.35
CA ASP A 26 44.54 -13.25 -13.42
C ASP A 26 44.85 -14.01 -14.72
N ASP A 27 44.25 -13.61 -15.83
CA ASP A 27 44.93 -13.59 -17.13
C ASP A 27 44.20 -12.67 -18.14
N THR A 28 45.02 -12.15 -19.05
CA THR A 28 44.87 -11.01 -19.98
C THR A 28 43.73 -11.04 -21.01
N ASP A 29 43.31 -9.82 -21.43
CA ASP A 29 42.67 -9.45 -22.71
C ASP A 29 41.62 -10.40 -23.31
N ALA A 30 40.33 -10.09 -23.09
CA ALA A 30 39.26 -10.48 -24.01
C ALA A 30 38.03 -9.56 -23.86
N ASP A 31 37.69 -8.86 -24.95
CA ASP A 31 36.41 -8.19 -25.19
C ASP A 31 35.23 -9.15 -24.93
N PHE A 32 34.59 -9.03 -23.76
CA PHE A 32 33.30 -9.67 -23.50
C PHE A 32 32.19 -8.63 -23.47
N LYS A 33 31.40 -8.60 -24.55
CA LYS A 33 30.13 -7.88 -24.65
C LYS A 33 29.22 -8.27 -23.48
N PHE A 34 28.98 -7.33 -22.56
CA PHE A 34 28.00 -7.49 -21.50
C PHE A 34 26.59 -7.61 -22.10
N ARG A 35 25.95 -8.77 -21.87
CA ARG A 35 24.51 -8.93 -22.08
C ARG A 35 23.78 -8.05 -21.07
N HIS A 36 23.10 -7.02 -21.59
CA HIS A 36 22.21 -6.14 -20.86
C HIS A 36 21.06 -6.94 -20.23
N LEU A 37 20.78 -6.70 -18.95
CA LEU A 37 19.54 -7.16 -18.30
C LEU A 37 18.39 -6.33 -18.88
N GLU A 38 17.52 -7.00 -19.63
CA GLU A 38 16.31 -6.45 -20.21
C GLU A 38 15.23 -6.30 -19.13
N PHE A 39 14.59 -5.12 -19.04
CA PHE A 39 13.52 -4.85 -18.08
C PHE A 39 12.21 -4.57 -18.83
N ASP A 40 11.23 -5.47 -18.70
CA ASP A 40 9.87 -5.25 -19.19
C ASP A 40 9.11 -4.31 -18.26
N VAL A 41 8.75 -3.14 -18.78
CA VAL A 41 7.88 -2.15 -18.12
C VAL A 41 6.42 -2.35 -18.55
N ALA A 42 6.08 -3.49 -19.15
CA ALA A 42 4.76 -3.76 -19.72
C ALA A 42 3.88 -4.73 -18.90
N GLU A 43 4.36 -5.29 -17.79
CA GLU A 43 3.51 -6.04 -16.86
C GLU A 43 3.50 -5.36 -15.49
N HIS A 44 2.33 -4.87 -15.09
CA HIS A 44 2.02 -4.58 -13.69
C HIS A 44 2.09 -5.90 -12.91
N LYS A 45 3.29 -6.32 -12.52
CA LYS A 45 3.47 -7.50 -11.67
C LYS A 45 2.89 -7.16 -10.30
N ARG A 46 1.77 -7.81 -9.94
CA ARG A 46 1.22 -7.74 -8.60
C ARG A 46 2.27 -8.27 -7.63
N HIS A 47 2.62 -7.48 -6.64
CA HIS A 47 3.54 -7.88 -5.59
C HIS A 47 2.73 -8.32 -4.38
N PHE A 48 3.27 -9.20 -3.55
CA PHE A 48 2.69 -9.49 -2.25
C PHE A 48 3.46 -8.73 -1.19
N SER A 49 2.77 -8.15 -0.21
CA SER A 49 3.42 -7.55 0.94
C SER A 49 2.84 -8.08 2.23
N MET A 50 3.70 -8.33 3.21
CA MET A 50 3.33 -8.79 4.54
C MET A 50 4.03 -7.89 5.55
N SER A 51 3.24 -7.29 6.44
CA SER A 51 3.73 -6.55 7.59
C SER A 51 3.70 -7.46 8.81
N LEU A 52 4.84 -7.59 9.46
CA LEU A 52 5.07 -8.46 10.60
C LEU A 52 5.53 -7.61 11.78
N TYR A 53 5.13 -8.01 12.97
CA TYR A 53 5.83 -7.69 14.19
C TYR A 53 6.71 -8.87 14.54
N ALA A 54 8.03 -8.73 14.41
CA ALA A 54 9.00 -9.79 14.67
C ALA A 54 9.60 -9.61 16.06
N ASP A 55 9.50 -10.62 16.91
CA ASP A 55 10.23 -10.74 18.18
C ASP A 55 11.49 -11.59 17.92
N ALA A 56 12.63 -10.93 17.76
CA ALA A 56 13.93 -11.53 17.51
C ALA A 56 14.48 -12.32 18.73
N ALA A 57 14.05 -12.06 19.97
CA ALA A 57 14.41 -12.93 21.12
C ALA A 57 13.72 -14.28 20.98
N ALA A 58 12.39 -14.20 20.80
CA ALA A 58 11.54 -15.36 20.74
C ALA A 58 11.63 -16.05 19.37
N LYS A 59 12.22 -15.39 18.37
CA LYS A 59 12.20 -15.76 16.94
C LYS A 59 10.78 -16.04 16.44
N THR A 60 9.80 -15.34 16.98
CA THR A 60 8.38 -15.46 16.62
C THR A 60 7.93 -14.20 15.91
N CYS A 61 7.05 -14.32 14.93
CA CYS A 61 6.46 -13.15 14.28
C CYS A 61 4.94 -13.19 14.33
N THR A 62 4.35 -12.05 14.61
CA THR A 62 2.91 -11.82 14.49
C THR A 62 2.62 -11.14 13.16
N VAL A 63 1.79 -11.74 12.32
CA VAL A 63 1.35 -11.12 11.05
C VAL A 63 0.35 -10.02 11.37
N LEU A 64 0.70 -8.77 11.10
CA LEU A 64 -0.17 -7.61 11.32
C LEU A 64 -1.09 -7.37 10.14
N ASP A 65 -0.56 -7.54 8.93
CA ASP A 65 -1.28 -7.34 7.68
C ASP A 65 -0.61 -8.13 6.56
N SER A 66 -1.39 -8.61 5.60
CA SER A 66 -0.85 -9.23 4.40
C SER A 66 -1.80 -8.99 3.24
N SER A 67 -1.29 -8.46 2.14
CA SER A 67 -2.11 -8.09 0.98
C SER A 67 -1.32 -8.21 -0.32
N GLU A 68 -2.05 -8.44 -1.41
CA GLU A 68 -1.53 -8.13 -2.74
C GLU A 68 -1.38 -6.60 -2.82
N SER A 69 -0.14 -6.15 -3.03
CA SER A 69 0.23 -4.75 -3.21
C SER A 69 0.29 -4.44 -4.70
N GLU A 70 -0.50 -3.45 -5.11
CA GLU A 70 -0.48 -2.90 -6.47
C GLU A 70 0.69 -1.94 -6.69
N THR A 71 1.35 -1.50 -5.61
CA THR A 71 2.46 -0.56 -5.66
C THR A 71 3.73 -1.27 -6.14
N LEU A 72 4.25 -0.82 -7.29
CA LEU A 72 5.47 -1.32 -7.92
C LEU A 72 6.68 -1.15 -6.97
N HIS A 73 6.98 -2.14 -6.14
CA HIS A 73 8.14 -2.08 -5.24
C HIS A 73 9.40 -2.43 -6.01
N ARG A 74 10.04 -1.41 -6.58
CA ARG A 74 11.30 -1.54 -7.35
C ARG A 74 12.46 -2.13 -6.56
N LEU A 75 12.38 -2.20 -5.23
CA LEU A 75 13.25 -3.03 -4.39
C LEU A 75 13.36 -4.48 -4.92
N LEU A 76 12.26 -5.04 -5.44
CA LEU A 76 12.22 -6.38 -6.04
C LEU A 76 12.78 -6.43 -7.47
N LEU A 77 12.62 -5.35 -8.23
CA LEU A 77 13.06 -5.27 -9.62
C LEU A 77 14.57 -5.03 -9.76
N ARG A 78 15.24 -4.57 -8.69
CA ARG A 78 16.66 -4.18 -8.68
C ARG A 78 17.58 -5.21 -8.01
N SER A 79 17.03 -6.18 -7.29
CA SER A 79 17.85 -7.19 -6.64
C SER A 79 18.04 -8.37 -7.60
N PRO A 80 19.28 -8.76 -7.92
CA PRO A 80 19.53 -9.72 -8.99
C PRO A 80 19.01 -11.14 -8.69
N PHE A 81 18.59 -11.45 -7.45
CA PHE A 81 18.26 -12.82 -7.04
C PHE A 81 17.17 -13.09 -5.97
N PRO A 82 16.47 -12.15 -5.30
CA PRO A 82 15.49 -12.53 -4.31
C PRO A 82 14.05 -12.39 -4.82
N LYS A 83 13.28 -13.47 -4.65
CA LYS A 83 11.83 -13.47 -4.86
C LYS A 83 11.09 -12.56 -3.86
N ALA A 84 11.71 -12.18 -2.75
CA ALA A 84 11.20 -11.26 -1.75
C ALA A 84 12.30 -10.43 -1.10
N VAL A 85 12.02 -9.21 -0.67
CA VAL A 85 12.96 -8.30 -0.02
C VAL A 85 12.35 -7.84 1.30
N VAL A 86 13.20 -7.81 2.34
CA VAL A 86 12.85 -7.27 3.65
C VAL A 86 13.06 -5.75 3.63
N ALA A 87 11.98 -5.00 3.83
CA ALA A 87 12.03 -3.60 4.25
C ALA A 87 11.88 -3.56 5.76
N GLU A 88 13.00 -3.55 6.46
CA GLU A 88 13.03 -3.34 7.90
C GLU A 88 12.50 -1.93 8.21
N ARG A 89 11.43 -1.84 9.01
CA ARG A 89 11.08 -0.62 9.74
C ARG A 89 11.51 -0.85 11.18
N ARG A 90 12.79 -0.61 11.45
CA ARG A 90 13.27 -0.66 12.83
C ARG A 90 12.44 0.34 13.63
N PRO A 91 11.76 -0.08 14.71
CA PRO A 91 11.35 0.89 15.71
C PRO A 91 12.64 1.57 16.19
N ALA A 92 12.71 2.89 16.08
CA ALA A 92 13.58 3.61 16.98
C ALA A 92 12.97 3.40 18.37
N ASP A 93 13.71 2.67 19.19
CA ASP A 93 13.62 2.46 20.64
C ASP A 93 12.27 2.80 21.32
N THR A 94 11.55 1.74 21.69
CA THR A 94 10.43 1.86 22.64
C THR A 94 10.96 1.64 24.08
N MET A 95 11.00 2.73 24.87
CA MET A 95 10.87 2.79 26.35
C MET A 95 12.07 2.39 27.26
N PRO A 96 12.05 2.73 28.57
CA PRO A 96 12.83 3.80 29.19
C PRO A 96 14.14 3.30 29.83
N ASP A 97 14.92 4.26 30.31
CA ASP A 97 16.01 4.09 31.26
C ASP A 97 15.58 3.14 32.40
N HIS A 98 16.43 2.16 32.74
CA HIS A 98 16.35 1.16 33.84
C HIS A 98 16.14 -0.34 33.53
N THR A 99 16.06 -0.79 32.27
CA THR A 99 16.20 -2.23 31.96
C THR A 99 17.46 -2.50 31.15
N SER A 100 18.15 -3.60 31.50
CA SER A 100 19.46 -3.96 30.96
C SER A 100 19.45 -4.02 29.43
N THR A 101 20.51 -3.50 28.83
CA THR A 101 20.83 -3.39 27.39
C THR A 101 20.75 -4.68 26.57
N THR A 102 20.41 -5.81 27.18
CA THR A 102 20.32 -7.13 26.54
C THR A 102 18.92 -7.44 25.98
N ASP A 103 17.83 -6.91 26.56
CA ASP A 103 16.44 -7.14 26.07
C ASP A 103 16.03 -6.19 24.91
N ARG A 104 16.84 -5.17 24.60
CA ARG A 104 16.45 -4.01 23.76
C ARG A 104 16.54 -4.24 22.24
N ILE A 105 17.12 -5.35 21.78
CA ILE A 105 17.36 -5.63 20.34
C ILE A 105 16.23 -6.47 19.72
N GLU A 106 15.21 -6.80 20.51
CA GLU A 106 14.47 -8.02 20.29
C GLU A 106 13.10 -7.86 19.62
N LYS A 107 12.62 -6.66 19.27
CA LYS A 107 11.30 -6.52 18.59
C LYS A 107 11.31 -5.49 17.46
N MET A 108 10.89 -5.86 16.25
CA MET A 108 10.94 -5.00 15.06
C MET A 108 9.70 -5.13 14.15
N PHE A 109 9.30 -4.02 13.52
CA PHE A 109 8.30 -4.05 12.46
C PHE A 109 8.97 -4.33 11.13
N VAL A 110 8.49 -5.34 10.41
CA VAL A 110 9.10 -5.77 9.16
C VAL A 110 8.04 -5.77 8.08
N LYS A 111 8.28 -5.03 6.99
CA LYS A 111 7.49 -5.21 5.76
C LYS A 111 8.29 -6.07 4.80
N ILE A 112 7.82 -7.28 4.54
CA ILE A 112 8.42 -8.15 3.52
C ILE A 112 7.59 -8.03 2.27
N ILE A 113 8.25 -7.86 1.13
CA ILE A 113 7.59 -7.65 -0.15
C ILE A 113 8.17 -8.63 -1.14
N GLY A 114 7.34 -9.33 -1.89
CA GLY A 114 7.79 -10.36 -2.82
C GLY A 114 6.99 -10.39 -4.10
N VAL A 115 7.49 -11.15 -5.06
CA VAL A 115 6.82 -11.38 -6.35
C VAL A 115 5.52 -12.17 -6.19
N ASP A 116 5.36 -12.88 -5.07
CA ASP A 116 4.15 -13.59 -4.69
C ASP A 116 4.13 -13.83 -3.17
N ALA A 117 3.00 -14.31 -2.66
CA ALA A 117 2.83 -14.60 -1.24
C ALA A 117 3.83 -15.65 -0.74
N SER A 118 4.11 -16.69 -1.53
CA SER A 118 5.02 -17.77 -1.13
C SER A 118 6.41 -17.25 -0.86
N ALA A 119 6.93 -16.36 -1.71
CA ALA A 119 8.24 -15.76 -1.55
C ALA A 119 8.34 -14.94 -0.26
N VAL A 120 7.28 -14.21 0.07
CA VAL A 120 7.18 -13.40 1.28
C VAL A 120 7.11 -14.26 2.55
N TYR A 121 6.25 -15.27 2.57
CA TYR A 121 6.13 -16.19 3.70
C TYR A 121 7.39 -17.03 3.91
N THR A 122 8.04 -17.48 2.81
CA THR A 122 9.30 -18.22 2.89
C THR A 122 10.40 -17.35 3.48
N LEU A 123 10.57 -16.12 2.98
CA LEU A 123 11.57 -15.21 3.54
C LEU A 123 11.28 -14.90 5.01
N ALA A 124 10.03 -14.68 5.39
CA ALA A 124 9.64 -14.47 6.78
C ALA A 124 10.04 -15.65 7.68
N ALA A 125 9.67 -16.87 7.30
CA ALA A 125 9.96 -18.09 8.05
C ALA A 125 11.46 -18.36 8.14
N ASP A 126 12.20 -18.19 7.03
CA ASP A 126 13.61 -18.55 6.94
C ASP A 126 14.56 -17.53 7.59
N THR A 127 14.16 -16.25 7.67
CA THR A 127 15.07 -15.18 8.15
C THR A 127 14.66 -14.52 9.45
N LEU A 128 13.39 -14.55 9.84
CA LEU A 128 12.88 -13.74 10.96
C LEU A 128 12.07 -14.54 11.97
N CYS A 129 11.34 -15.56 11.53
CA CYS A 129 10.25 -16.19 12.29
C CYS A 129 10.46 -17.70 12.49
N GLU A 130 11.70 -18.13 12.81
CA GLU A 130 12.09 -19.55 12.92
C GLU A 130 11.20 -20.37 13.88
N ASN A 131 10.70 -19.74 14.96
CA ASN A 131 9.84 -20.38 15.96
C ASN A 131 8.34 -20.24 15.67
N GLY A 132 7.98 -19.71 14.50
CA GLY A 132 6.62 -19.71 13.97
C GLY A 132 6.07 -18.33 13.63
N LEU A 133 5.18 -18.31 12.62
CA LEU A 133 4.30 -17.19 12.28
C LEU A 133 2.95 -17.39 12.96
N THR A 134 2.58 -16.49 13.87
CA THR A 134 1.27 -16.47 14.47
C THR A 134 0.40 -15.44 13.77
N HIS A 135 -0.83 -15.83 13.42
CA HIS A 135 -1.89 -14.89 13.12
C HIS A 135 -2.62 -14.60 14.42
N GLU A 136 -2.17 -13.60 15.16
CA GLU A 136 -3.13 -12.92 16.03
C GLU A 136 -3.94 -12.03 15.11
N GLN A 137 -5.24 -12.31 14.97
CA GLN A 137 -6.16 -11.22 14.69
C GLN A 137 -5.95 -10.26 15.85
N PRO A 138 -5.46 -9.01 15.63
CA PRO A 138 -5.46 -8.04 16.71
C PRO A 138 -6.88 -8.05 17.27
N ALA A 139 -7.01 -8.20 18.59
CA ALA A 139 -8.30 -8.10 19.25
C ALA A 139 -8.83 -6.70 18.94
N VAL A 140 -9.59 -6.58 17.85
CA VAL A 140 -10.29 -5.35 17.51
C VAL A 140 -11.35 -5.26 18.58
N LEU A 141 -11.02 -4.58 19.68
CA LEU A 141 -12.03 -4.02 20.55
C LEU A 141 -12.91 -3.18 19.63
N PRO A 142 -14.20 -3.54 19.44
CA PRO A 142 -15.11 -2.74 18.66
C PRO A 142 -15.47 -1.54 19.51
N LEU A 143 -14.55 -0.58 19.64
CA LEU A 143 -15.00 0.78 19.82
C LEU A 143 -15.75 1.11 18.55
N ALA A 144 -17.05 1.39 18.68
CA ALA A 144 -17.88 1.92 17.61
C ALA A 144 -17.29 3.29 17.20
N MET A 145 -16.18 3.27 16.45
CA MET A 145 -15.52 4.47 16.00
C MET A 145 -16.37 5.04 14.88
N LYS A 146 -16.80 6.29 15.07
CA LYS A 146 -17.44 7.05 14.00
C LYS A 146 -16.47 7.12 12.82
N LYS A 147 -17.01 7.05 11.61
CA LYS A 147 -16.24 7.10 10.37
C LYS A 147 -15.30 8.32 10.39
N PRO A 148 -13.97 8.13 10.20
CA PRO A 148 -13.01 9.23 10.23
C PRO A 148 -13.28 10.20 9.08
N VAL A 149 -12.89 11.47 9.27
CA VAL A 149 -12.98 12.50 8.22
C VAL A 149 -11.61 12.69 7.61
N VAL A 150 -11.51 12.43 6.31
CA VAL A 150 -10.25 12.52 5.56
C VAL A 150 -10.22 13.80 4.73
N ARG A 151 -9.08 14.50 4.71
CA ARG A 151 -8.77 15.57 3.76
C ARG A 151 -7.37 15.34 3.18
N GLN A 152 -7.23 15.46 1.87
CA GLN A 152 -5.92 15.54 1.24
C GLN A 152 -5.41 16.98 1.35
N ILE A 153 -4.28 17.18 2.01
CA ILE A 153 -3.64 18.49 2.16
C ILE A 153 -2.76 18.78 0.95
N ILE A 154 -2.02 17.78 0.48
CA ILE A 154 -1.17 17.88 -0.71
C ILE A 154 -1.44 16.71 -1.65
N ALA A 155 -1.74 17.03 -2.91
CA ALA A 155 -1.95 16.10 -4.01
C ALA A 155 -0.89 16.32 -5.10
N SER A 156 0.17 15.51 -5.10
CA SER A 156 1.28 15.62 -6.05
C SER A 156 1.16 14.65 -7.24
N GLY A 157 0.28 13.66 -7.14
CA GLY A 157 0.02 12.65 -8.17
C GLY A 157 -0.68 11.40 -7.61
N PRO A 158 -0.85 10.34 -8.42
CA PRO A 158 -1.49 9.10 -7.99
C PRO A 158 -0.63 8.36 -6.94
N SER A 159 -1.29 7.81 -5.92
CA SER A 159 -0.65 7.03 -4.84
C SER A 159 0.16 5.82 -5.33
N THR A 160 -0.13 5.30 -6.53
CA THR A 160 0.66 4.22 -7.14
C THR A 160 2.11 4.61 -7.46
N ASN A 161 2.40 5.92 -7.62
CA ASN A 161 3.73 6.46 -7.88
C ASN A 161 4.06 7.66 -6.98
N ARG A 162 3.48 7.73 -5.77
CA ARG A 162 3.78 8.74 -4.75
C ARG A 162 3.94 8.07 -3.40
N ILE A 163 4.62 8.74 -2.49
CA ILE A 163 4.65 8.35 -1.08
C ILE A 163 3.47 9.01 -0.37
N ASP A 164 2.63 8.23 0.28
CA ASP A 164 1.49 8.73 1.06
C ASP A 164 1.86 8.91 2.54
N VAL A 165 1.94 10.17 2.97
CA VAL A 165 2.10 10.56 4.37
C VAL A 165 0.73 10.80 4.97
N THR A 166 0.41 10.12 6.07
CA THR A 166 -0.93 10.17 6.67
C THR A 166 -0.84 10.67 8.12
N PHE A 167 -1.18 11.93 8.33
CA PHE A 167 -1.32 12.53 9.66
C PHE A 167 -2.68 12.19 10.26
N MET A 168 -2.68 11.64 11.47
CA MET A 168 -3.88 11.31 12.22
C MET A 168 -3.86 12.03 13.57
N GLY A 169 -4.92 12.77 13.88
CA GLY A 169 -5.02 13.55 15.12
C GLY A 169 -5.53 12.72 16.29
N ASP A 170 -4.92 12.90 17.47
CA ASP A 170 -5.44 12.37 18.75
C ASP A 170 -5.69 13.48 19.76
N GLY A 171 -6.71 13.31 20.60
CA GLY A 171 -7.07 14.29 21.62
C GLY A 171 -7.74 15.55 21.05
N TYR A 172 -8.20 15.52 19.80
CA TYR A 172 -9.06 16.55 19.22
C TYR A 172 -10.52 16.15 19.35
N THR A 173 -11.32 16.95 20.06
CA THR A 173 -12.77 16.73 20.17
C THR A 173 -13.49 17.11 18.88
N LYS A 174 -14.78 16.78 18.79
CA LYS A 174 -15.64 17.15 17.66
C LYS A 174 -15.61 18.65 17.35
N GLU A 175 -15.61 19.48 18.38
CA GLU A 175 -15.60 20.95 18.30
C GLU A 175 -14.25 21.48 17.80
N GLN A 176 -13.18 20.72 18.01
CA GLN A 176 -11.81 21.05 17.61
C GLN A 176 -11.44 20.50 16.22
N LYS A 177 -12.40 19.95 15.46
CA LYS A 177 -12.16 19.39 14.14
C LYS A 177 -11.45 20.37 13.17
N GLU A 178 -11.90 21.62 13.11
CA GLU A 178 -11.26 22.60 12.23
C GLU A 178 -9.92 23.09 12.78
N LEU A 179 -9.72 23.06 14.11
CA LEU A 179 -8.41 23.30 14.71
C LEU A 179 -7.41 22.23 14.26
N PHE A 180 -7.78 20.95 14.29
CA PHE A 180 -6.93 19.87 13.78
C PHE A 180 -6.49 20.12 12.33
N PHE A 181 -7.42 20.43 11.43
CA PHE A 181 -7.04 20.68 10.03
C PHE A 181 -6.19 21.94 9.86
N THR A 182 -6.38 22.95 10.71
CA THR A 182 -5.51 24.14 10.75
C THR A 182 -4.10 23.77 11.20
N ASP A 183 -3.97 22.95 12.24
CA ASP A 183 -2.69 22.42 12.69
C ASP A 183 -2.02 21.58 11.61
N MET A 184 -2.76 20.72 10.91
CA MET A 184 -2.21 19.90 9.83
C MET A 184 -1.71 20.74 8.67
N GLN A 185 -2.44 21.80 8.30
CA GLN A 185 -1.98 22.75 7.29
C GLN A 185 -0.70 23.46 7.72
N ARG A 186 -0.62 23.94 8.96
CA ARG A 186 0.58 24.59 9.50
C ARG A 186 1.77 23.63 9.53
N LEU A 187 1.62 22.47 10.16
CA LEU A 187 2.71 21.49 10.30
C LEU A 187 3.18 21.01 8.93
N THR A 188 2.26 20.76 7.99
CA THR A 188 2.62 20.43 6.60
C THR A 188 3.33 21.59 5.92
N LYS A 189 2.85 22.82 6.07
CA LYS A 189 3.55 23.99 5.50
C LYS A 189 4.97 24.07 6.05
N ASP A 190 5.14 23.99 7.36
CA ASP A 190 6.44 24.13 7.98
C ASP A 190 7.37 22.98 7.59
N MET A 191 6.90 21.73 7.54
CA MET A 191 7.76 20.59 7.18
C MET A 191 8.40 20.72 5.78
N TRP A 192 7.69 21.31 4.81
CA TRP A 192 8.15 21.39 3.42
C TRP A 192 8.57 22.79 2.98
N GLU A 193 7.86 23.87 3.27
CA GLU A 193 8.25 25.21 2.81
C GLU A 193 9.53 25.70 3.49
N GLY A 194 10.65 25.71 2.76
CA GLY A 194 11.96 26.11 3.29
C GLY A 194 12.54 25.13 4.32
N GLY A 195 11.92 23.95 4.45
CA GLY A 195 12.29 22.90 5.40
C GLY A 195 13.11 21.76 4.79
N ALA A 196 13.35 20.73 5.59
CA ALA A 196 14.20 19.59 5.28
C ALA A 196 13.67 18.76 4.10
N PHE A 197 12.37 18.83 3.83
CA PHE A 197 11.68 18.04 2.81
C PHE A 197 11.27 18.84 1.55
N ASP A 198 11.59 20.15 1.45
CA ASP A 198 11.15 21.03 0.33
C ASP A 198 11.47 20.43 -1.05
N GLY A 199 12.68 19.89 -1.20
CA GLY A 199 13.17 19.33 -2.45
C GLY A 199 12.43 18.07 -2.92
N VAL A 200 11.69 17.40 -2.04
CA VAL A 200 11.03 16.11 -2.32
C VAL A 200 9.51 16.16 -2.27
N LEU A 201 8.89 17.33 -2.03
CA LEU A 201 7.44 17.45 -1.98
C LEU A 201 6.70 16.87 -3.20
N PRO A 202 7.16 17.04 -4.46
CA PRO A 202 6.50 16.47 -5.63
C PRO A 202 6.42 14.93 -5.64
N LEU A 203 7.20 14.27 -4.78
CA LEU A 203 7.23 12.82 -4.60
C LEU A 203 6.16 12.32 -3.62
N MET A 204 5.44 13.22 -2.96
CA MET A 204 4.62 12.90 -1.79
C MET A 204 3.20 13.42 -1.91
N ASN A 205 2.25 12.65 -1.39
CA ASN A 205 0.92 13.07 -1.03
C ASN A 205 0.83 13.20 0.50
N VAL A 206 0.06 14.18 0.97
CA VAL A 206 -0.14 14.40 2.41
C VAL A 206 -1.63 14.35 2.70
N TRP A 207 -2.00 13.46 3.62
CA TRP A 207 -3.37 13.22 4.07
C TRP A 207 -3.50 13.61 5.54
N ALA A 208 -4.63 14.22 5.89
CA ALA A 208 -5.05 14.51 7.24
C ALA A 208 -6.31 13.71 7.56
N VAL A 209 -6.26 12.88 8.59
CA VAL A 209 -7.35 12.02 9.04
C VAL A 209 -7.76 12.44 10.44
N PHE A 210 -8.93 13.05 10.53
CA PHE A 210 -9.52 13.45 11.79
C PHE A 210 -10.31 12.29 12.40
N VAL A 211 -10.02 11.98 13.65
CA VAL A 211 -10.77 11.05 14.49
C VAL A 211 -11.29 11.78 15.71
N GLU A 212 -12.60 11.72 15.94
CA GLU A 212 -13.24 12.36 17.09
C GLU A 212 -12.79 11.69 18.39
N SER A 213 -12.08 12.43 19.25
CA SER A 213 -11.73 12.00 20.61
C SER A 213 -12.82 12.40 21.61
N GLN A 214 -13.03 11.58 22.66
CA GLN A 214 -14.00 11.92 23.72
C GLN A 214 -13.46 13.00 24.65
N GLU A 215 -12.14 13.01 24.87
CA GLU A 215 -11.45 14.00 25.68
C GLU A 215 -10.47 14.82 24.82
N SER A 216 -10.25 16.08 25.22
CA SER A 216 -9.21 16.93 24.63
C SER A 216 -7.86 16.64 25.28
N GLY A 217 -6.76 16.77 24.53
CA GLY A 217 -5.40 16.65 25.08
C GLY A 217 -4.88 15.22 25.21
N ILE A 218 -3.76 15.05 25.90
CA ILE A 218 -3.11 13.74 26.12
C ILE A 218 -3.04 13.36 27.60
N GLY A 219 -2.80 12.08 27.87
CA GLY A 219 -2.51 11.56 29.20
C GLY A 219 -1.13 11.96 29.75
N VAL A 220 -0.96 11.90 31.06
CA VAL A 220 0.29 12.22 31.79
C VAL A 220 0.42 11.22 32.94
N GLY A 221 1.64 10.88 33.37
CA GLY A 221 1.85 9.96 34.50
C GLY A 221 1.55 8.50 34.14
N GLY A 222 1.75 8.11 32.87
CA GLY A 222 1.47 6.76 32.39
C GLY A 222 -0.03 6.44 32.26
N ALA A 223 -0.88 7.45 32.40
CA ALA A 223 -2.33 7.32 32.36
C ALA A 223 -2.91 7.99 31.11
N PRO A 224 -3.23 7.23 30.04
CA PRO A 224 -3.91 7.76 28.85
C PRO A 224 -5.28 8.37 29.16
N ARG A 225 -5.61 9.46 28.48
CA ARG A 225 -6.98 9.97 28.41
C ARG A 225 -7.82 9.08 27.47
N ASN A 226 -9.13 9.21 27.55
CA ASN A 226 -10.07 8.57 26.63
C ASN A 226 -10.11 9.28 25.27
N THR A 227 -9.00 9.23 24.55
CA THR A 227 -8.86 9.76 23.18
C THR A 227 -8.91 8.62 22.17
N ALA A 228 -8.87 8.93 20.87
CA ALA A 228 -8.99 7.91 19.82
C ALA A 228 -7.87 6.85 19.89
N PHE A 229 -6.62 7.31 20.03
CA PHE A 229 -5.41 6.48 20.06
C PHE A 229 -4.77 6.40 21.45
N GLY A 230 -5.32 7.15 22.41
CA GLY A 230 -4.88 7.16 23.80
C GLY A 230 -3.42 7.60 23.94
N LEU A 231 -3.03 8.71 23.31
CA LEU A 231 -1.69 9.29 23.45
C LEU A 231 -1.44 9.77 24.88
N PHE A 232 -0.24 9.52 25.41
CA PHE A 232 0.14 9.88 26.77
C PHE A 232 1.65 10.07 26.98
N ARG A 233 2.01 10.65 28.14
CA ARG A 233 3.38 10.73 28.68
C ARG A 233 3.50 9.85 29.92
N ASP A 234 4.66 9.21 30.13
CA ASP A 234 4.91 8.38 31.32
C ASP A 234 5.02 9.20 32.60
N GLY A 235 5.60 10.39 32.51
CA GLY A 235 5.70 11.34 33.61
C GLY A 235 5.30 12.73 33.15
N THR A 236 5.82 13.76 33.82
CA THR A 236 5.55 15.17 33.51
C THR A 236 6.59 15.77 32.55
N GLU A 237 7.61 14.99 32.19
CA GLU A 237 8.69 15.37 31.28
C GLU A 237 8.15 15.68 29.89
N LEU A 238 8.58 16.81 29.31
CA LEU A 238 8.36 17.11 27.91
C LEU A 238 9.35 16.33 27.03
N ARG A 239 9.14 15.00 26.97
CA ARG A 239 9.97 14.02 26.24
C ARG A 239 9.12 13.22 25.24
N GLY A 240 8.82 11.97 25.55
CA GLY A 240 8.12 11.05 24.68
C GLY A 240 6.61 11.20 24.75
N VAL A 241 5.93 10.94 23.63
CA VAL A 241 4.48 10.74 23.57
C VAL A 241 4.24 9.35 23.01
N TYR A 242 3.49 8.52 23.74
CA TYR A 242 3.28 7.12 23.42
C TYR A 242 1.81 6.84 23.11
N PRO A 243 1.50 5.96 22.14
CA PRO A 243 0.15 5.48 21.91
C PRO A 243 -0.17 4.28 22.80
N SER A 244 -1.35 4.28 23.41
CA SER A 244 -1.87 3.10 24.11
C SER A 244 -2.73 2.20 23.23
N ARG A 245 -3.13 2.65 22.03
CA ARG A 245 -3.93 1.90 21.05
C ARG A 245 -3.36 1.94 19.63
N PRO A 246 -2.11 1.48 19.42
CA PRO A 246 -1.45 1.51 18.11
C PRO A 246 -2.21 0.72 17.01
N GLU A 247 -2.90 -0.35 17.38
CA GLU A 247 -3.72 -1.16 16.48
C GLU A 247 -4.88 -0.36 15.87
N VAL A 248 -5.49 0.52 16.67
CA VAL A 248 -6.56 1.42 16.21
C VAL A 248 -6.00 2.46 15.24
N ALA A 249 -4.86 3.06 15.57
CA ALA A 249 -4.17 3.99 14.68
C ALA A 249 -3.83 3.35 13.33
N ARG A 250 -3.35 2.10 13.35
CA ARG A 250 -3.02 1.36 12.12
C ARG A 250 -4.25 1.11 11.25
N ALA A 251 -5.39 0.75 11.85
CA ALA A 251 -6.64 0.56 11.13
C ALA A 251 -7.16 1.88 10.52
N VAL A 252 -7.13 2.97 11.28
CA VAL A 252 -7.56 4.30 10.81
C VAL A 252 -6.68 4.82 9.68
N CYS A 253 -5.39 4.51 9.69
CA CYS A 253 -4.48 5.04 8.67
C CYS A 253 -4.86 4.62 7.24
N LYS A 254 -5.59 3.52 7.07
CA LYS A 254 -6.10 3.03 5.78
C LYS A 254 -7.31 3.82 5.27
N ALA A 255 -7.87 4.74 6.07
CA ALA A 255 -9.06 5.52 5.72
C ALA A 255 -8.97 6.32 4.41
N PRO A 256 -7.82 6.85 3.97
CA PRO A 256 -7.72 7.56 2.69
C PRO A 256 -7.96 6.70 1.45
N GLY A 257 -7.75 5.38 1.52
CA GLY A 257 -7.99 4.46 0.42
C GLY A 257 -7.02 3.28 0.37
N PRO A 258 -7.29 2.26 -0.49
CA PRO A 258 -6.37 1.16 -0.72
C PRO A 258 -5.02 1.68 -1.25
N GLY A 259 -3.92 1.07 -0.81
CA GLY A 259 -2.57 1.47 -1.24
C GLY A 259 -2.04 2.78 -0.66
N THR A 260 -2.77 3.42 0.26
CA THR A 260 -2.34 4.63 0.98
C THR A 260 -1.69 4.29 2.34
N CYS A 261 -1.19 5.29 3.07
CA CYS A 261 -0.52 5.15 4.38
C CYS A 261 0.86 4.47 4.32
N ASP A 262 1.77 4.99 3.49
CA ASP A 262 3.17 4.58 3.55
C ASP A 262 3.82 4.97 4.88
N PHE A 263 3.55 6.20 5.33
CA PHE A 263 4.13 6.77 6.53
C PHE A 263 3.05 7.33 7.46
N PRO A 264 2.62 6.54 8.46
CA PRO A 264 1.63 6.98 9.43
C PRO A 264 2.28 7.92 10.44
N ALA A 265 1.62 9.04 10.72
CA ALA A 265 2.05 9.99 11.73
C ALA A 265 0.90 10.33 12.69
N LEU A 266 1.19 10.36 13.98
CA LEU A 266 0.23 10.69 15.04
C LEU A 266 0.53 12.08 15.57
N ILE A 267 -0.47 12.96 15.55
CA ILE A 267 -0.35 14.32 16.08
C ILE A 267 -1.22 14.47 17.32
N ALA A 268 -0.56 14.63 18.47
CA ALA A 268 -1.21 14.92 19.73
C ALA A 268 -1.72 16.36 19.78
N ASN A 269 -2.96 16.55 20.22
CA ASN A 269 -3.49 17.86 20.61
C ASN A 269 -2.88 18.34 21.95
N ASP A 270 -1.56 18.56 21.95
CA ASP A 270 -0.78 19.02 23.10
C ASP A 270 0.04 20.25 22.67
N PRO A 271 0.03 21.36 23.42
CA PRO A 271 0.74 22.57 23.01
C PRO A 271 2.24 22.54 23.33
N TYR A 272 2.75 21.42 23.86
CA TYR A 272 4.12 21.29 24.37
C TYR A 272 4.94 20.26 23.60
N TYR A 273 6.26 20.30 23.81
CA TYR A 273 7.26 19.46 23.18
C TYR A 273 6.95 18.00 23.45
N GLY A 274 7.03 17.20 22.39
CA GLY A 274 7.13 15.77 22.52
C GLY A 274 6.88 15.05 21.21
N GLY A 275 7.30 13.81 21.21
CA GLY A 275 7.24 12.98 20.03
C GLY A 275 8.27 11.88 20.10
N LEU A 276 8.08 10.90 19.23
CA LEU A 276 8.92 9.71 19.12
C LEU A 276 8.88 9.23 17.69
N GLY A 277 10.02 8.75 17.21
CA GLY A 277 10.11 7.90 16.03
C GLY A 277 9.68 6.48 16.34
N GLY A 278 9.46 5.69 15.28
CA GLY A 278 9.08 4.28 15.40
C GLY A 278 8.12 3.85 14.32
N GLU A 279 7.17 2.97 14.68
CA GLU A 279 6.10 2.54 13.79
C GLU A 279 5.30 3.73 13.24
N PHE A 280 4.97 4.66 14.14
CA PHE A 280 4.34 5.94 13.88
C PHE A 280 5.37 7.03 14.13
N THR A 281 5.44 8.02 13.25
CA THR A 281 6.09 9.27 13.60
C THR A 281 5.13 10.05 14.50
N ILE A 282 5.50 10.28 15.75
CA ILE A 282 4.64 10.96 16.72
C ILE A 282 5.18 12.38 16.96
N GLY A 283 4.29 13.37 16.93
CA GLY A 283 4.57 14.75 17.29
C GLY A 283 3.39 15.41 18.00
N THR A 284 3.55 16.66 18.40
CA THR A 284 2.47 17.45 19.02
C THR A 284 2.05 18.64 18.16
N ALA A 285 0.92 19.22 18.52
CA ALA A 285 0.41 20.46 17.94
C ALA A 285 1.15 21.72 18.44
N SER A 286 2.24 21.60 19.22
CA SER A 286 2.99 22.75 19.71
C SER A 286 3.31 23.75 18.58
N LEU A 287 3.08 25.03 18.87
CA LEU A 287 3.38 26.14 17.96
C LEU A 287 4.88 26.40 17.84
N THR A 288 5.66 26.05 18.86
CA THR A 288 7.09 26.36 18.96
C THR A 288 7.96 25.15 18.65
N THR A 289 7.56 23.95 19.07
CA THR A 289 8.39 22.74 19.00
C THR A 289 7.77 21.59 18.22
N GLY A 290 6.47 21.66 17.88
CA GLY A 290 5.77 20.57 17.18
C GLY A 290 6.45 20.20 15.86
N THR A 291 6.74 21.20 15.02
CA THR A 291 7.49 21.01 13.77
C THR A 291 8.94 20.57 13.99
N VAL A 292 9.59 21.06 15.06
CA VAL A 292 10.99 20.75 15.38
C VAL A 292 11.14 19.24 15.61
N VAL A 293 10.31 18.69 16.50
CA VAL A 293 10.29 17.25 16.79
C VAL A 293 9.83 16.46 15.57
N LEU A 294 8.73 16.89 14.95
CA LEU A 294 8.14 16.15 13.83
C LEU A 294 9.10 16.01 12.65
N ARG A 295 9.85 17.05 12.27
CA ARG A 295 10.83 16.96 11.18
C ARG A 295 11.97 15.99 11.52
N HIS A 296 12.44 15.99 12.77
CA HIS A 296 13.52 15.10 13.23
C HIS A 296 13.08 13.63 13.15
N GLU A 297 11.97 13.29 13.82
CA GLU A 297 11.45 11.92 13.86
C GLU A 297 11.02 11.42 12.48
N PHE A 298 10.45 12.30 11.66
CA PHE A 298 10.09 11.97 10.29
C PHE A 298 11.32 11.73 9.41
N GLY A 299 12.45 12.38 9.72
CA GLY A 299 13.72 12.13 9.06
C GLY A 299 14.24 10.72 9.29
N HIS A 300 14.19 10.20 10.52
CA HIS A 300 14.51 8.80 10.82
C HIS A 300 13.54 7.81 10.17
N THR A 301 12.29 8.24 9.99
CA THR A 301 11.26 7.43 9.34
C THR A 301 11.49 7.31 7.83
N MET A 302 11.95 8.39 7.18
CA MET A 302 12.11 8.46 5.73
C MET A 302 13.50 8.06 5.23
N ILE A 303 14.52 8.25 6.07
CA ILE A 303 15.93 8.12 5.70
C ILE A 303 16.56 7.10 6.66
N ASN A 304 17.36 6.18 6.12
CA ASN A 304 18.27 5.41 6.93
C ASN A 304 19.42 6.34 7.40
N THR A 305 19.15 7.08 8.47
CA THR A 305 20.02 8.11 9.05
C THR A 305 20.14 7.88 10.55
N GLY A 306 21.34 8.06 11.07
CA GLY A 306 21.62 8.03 12.50
C GLY A 306 21.43 9.39 13.13
N GLU A 307 21.37 9.37 14.45
CA GLU A 307 21.48 10.53 15.31
C GLU A 307 22.86 11.15 15.17
N GLU A 308 22.90 12.48 15.07
CA GLU A 308 24.16 13.23 15.02
C GLU A 308 24.43 13.97 16.33
N TYR A 309 23.44 14.11 17.21
CA TYR A 309 23.64 14.61 18.56
C TYR A 309 24.29 13.56 19.47
N ASP A 310 25.01 14.05 20.48
CA ASP A 310 25.67 13.18 21.45
C ASP A 310 24.63 12.63 22.41
N GLY A 311 24.70 11.34 22.73
CA GLY A 311 23.85 10.73 23.74
C GLY A 311 22.60 10.08 23.15
N GLY A 312 22.54 9.97 21.83
CA GLY A 312 21.64 9.06 21.16
C GLY A 312 22.06 7.60 21.32
N GLU A 313 21.22 6.71 20.82
CA GLU A 313 21.46 5.26 20.78
C GLU A 313 21.73 4.78 19.34
N ALA A 314 21.35 5.58 18.33
CA ALA A 314 21.34 5.21 16.92
C ALA A 314 22.43 5.91 16.07
N TYR A 315 23.59 5.28 15.90
CA TYR A 315 24.69 5.83 15.06
C TYR A 315 24.95 4.99 13.79
N PHE A 316 23.98 4.99 12.88
CA PHE A 316 24.03 4.22 11.62
C PHE A 316 23.62 5.07 10.40
N GLY A 317 23.41 4.43 9.24
CA GLY A 317 22.86 5.13 8.08
C GLY A 317 23.87 5.91 7.25
N CYS A 318 23.38 6.79 6.38
CA CYS A 318 24.21 7.52 5.41
C CYS A 318 25.13 8.57 6.04
N ASN A 319 24.76 9.09 7.21
CA ASN A 319 25.45 10.17 7.92
C ASN A 319 26.27 9.71 9.13
N ALA A 320 26.36 8.41 9.40
CA ALA A 320 27.18 7.89 10.51
C ALA A 320 28.25 6.90 10.04
N ALA A 321 29.44 7.03 10.61
CA ALA A 321 30.56 6.11 10.42
C ALA A 321 31.25 5.76 11.74
N MET A 322 31.60 4.49 11.91
CA MET A 322 32.29 4.02 13.13
C MET A 322 33.81 4.25 13.10
N SER A 323 34.37 4.56 11.92
CA SER A 323 35.79 4.90 11.78
C SER A 323 36.00 5.78 10.55
N LEU A 324 37.09 6.57 10.54
CA LEU A 324 37.49 7.38 9.40
C LEU A 324 37.71 6.56 8.11
N LYS A 325 38.14 5.30 8.23
CA LYS A 325 38.34 4.40 7.08
C LYS A 325 37.03 4.09 6.35
N ASN A 326 35.93 4.06 7.09
CA ASN A 326 34.60 3.64 6.62
C ASN A 326 33.63 4.82 6.47
N ILE A 327 34.13 6.03 6.23
CA ILE A 327 33.30 7.20 5.92
C ILE A 327 32.48 6.92 4.65
N LYS A 328 31.17 7.13 4.74
CA LYS A 328 30.21 6.82 3.66
C LYS A 328 29.96 8.00 2.71
N TRP A 329 30.28 9.23 3.13
CA TRP A 329 30.02 10.46 2.39
C TRP A 329 31.27 11.05 1.71
N LYS A 330 32.13 10.19 1.15
CA LYS A 330 33.43 10.61 0.57
C LYS A 330 33.28 11.64 -0.56
N GLN A 331 32.22 11.55 -1.34
CA GLN A 331 31.84 12.43 -2.44
C GLN A 331 31.43 13.84 -1.99
N TRP A 332 31.12 14.03 -0.70
CA TRP A 332 30.71 15.31 -0.13
C TRP A 332 31.84 16.02 0.63
N LEU A 333 32.95 15.34 0.95
CA LEU A 333 34.06 15.92 1.71
C LEU A 333 34.61 17.18 1.03
N THR A 334 34.68 18.29 1.77
CA THR A 334 35.11 19.59 1.25
C THR A 334 36.56 19.57 0.75
N GLU A 335 37.45 18.88 1.46
CA GLU A 335 38.87 18.71 1.09
C GLU A 335 39.14 17.42 0.29
N GLY A 336 38.08 16.70 -0.08
CA GLY A 336 38.18 15.37 -0.71
C GLY A 336 38.74 14.28 0.22
N ALA A 337 38.76 13.04 -0.27
CA ALA A 337 39.12 11.88 0.54
C ALA A 337 40.57 11.86 1.05
N LYS A 338 41.50 12.50 0.34
CA LYS A 338 42.93 12.58 0.75
C LYS A 338 43.17 13.55 1.91
N GLY A 339 42.29 14.53 2.10
CA GLY A 339 42.35 15.52 3.18
C GLY A 339 41.62 15.09 4.46
N LEU A 340 40.94 13.93 4.46
CA LEU A 340 40.09 13.49 5.56
C LEU A 340 40.86 13.36 6.88
N LYS A 341 40.50 14.22 7.84
CA LYS A 341 41.00 14.22 9.22
C LYS A 341 39.84 14.34 10.20
N GLU A 342 40.02 13.75 11.38
CA GLU A 342 39.09 13.94 12.50
C GLU A 342 39.15 15.38 12.99
N GLN A 343 37.97 15.97 13.16
CA GLN A 343 37.80 17.30 13.76
C GLN A 343 37.96 17.16 15.28
N LYS A 344 38.91 17.88 15.88
CA LYS A 344 39.29 17.65 17.28
C LYS A 344 38.37 18.35 18.29
N ASN A 345 37.66 17.57 19.08
CA ASN A 345 36.87 18.05 20.22
C ASN A 345 36.98 17.11 21.43
N ALA A 346 36.44 17.54 22.56
CA ALA A 346 36.16 16.71 23.73
C ALA A 346 34.76 17.02 24.25
N ILE A 347 33.99 15.99 24.58
CA ILE A 347 32.76 16.13 25.36
C ILE A 347 33.12 16.07 26.85
N ARG A 348 32.73 17.09 27.61
CA ARG A 348 33.05 17.20 29.06
C ARG A 348 31.83 16.92 29.93
N VAL A 349 30.66 17.30 29.45
CA VAL A 349 29.38 17.02 30.09
C VAL A 349 28.43 16.45 29.05
N GLN A 350 27.75 15.38 29.44
CA GLN A 350 26.65 14.77 28.71
C GLN A 350 25.68 14.25 29.75
N ASP A 351 24.61 15.00 30.00
CA ASP A 351 23.66 14.73 31.07
C ASP A 351 22.23 14.92 30.59
N TYR A 352 21.37 13.93 30.82
CA TYR A 352 19.94 13.95 30.51
C TYR A 352 19.16 13.89 31.81
N SER A 353 19.26 14.97 32.59
CA SER A 353 18.89 14.98 34.01
C SER A 353 17.39 14.80 34.25
N TRP A 354 16.54 15.35 33.37
CA TRP A 354 15.09 15.45 33.57
C TRP A 354 14.73 15.93 34.99
N TYR A 355 15.47 16.89 35.50
CA TYR A 355 15.47 17.25 36.91
C TYR A 355 14.52 18.42 37.20
N ASP A 356 13.60 18.23 38.14
CA ASP A 356 12.70 19.28 38.63
C ASP A 356 13.45 20.25 39.55
N LEU A 357 13.66 21.47 39.06
CA LEU A 357 14.42 22.51 39.76
C LEU A 357 13.70 23.02 41.02
N ALA A 358 12.42 22.70 41.23
CA ALA A 358 11.74 22.97 42.49
C ALA A 358 12.29 22.16 43.66
N GLN A 359 12.97 21.03 43.38
CA GLN A 359 13.59 20.19 44.42
C GLN A 359 14.91 20.78 44.95
N GLY A 360 15.50 21.75 44.24
CA GLY A 360 16.72 22.45 44.64
C GLY A 360 17.68 22.69 43.47
N PRO A 361 18.85 23.32 43.72
CA PRO A 361 19.88 23.49 42.72
C PRO A 361 20.39 22.16 42.14
N TYR A 362 20.63 22.12 40.84
CA TYR A 362 21.27 21.00 40.17
C TYR A 362 22.73 21.32 39.83
N HIS A 363 23.63 20.41 40.18
CA HIS A 363 25.08 20.63 40.13
C HIS A 363 25.77 19.60 39.24
N LEU A 364 26.65 20.06 38.36
CA LEU A 364 27.48 19.21 37.51
C LEU A 364 28.94 19.62 37.64
N ASN A 365 29.83 18.63 37.79
CA ASN A 365 31.26 18.83 37.83
C ASN A 365 31.90 18.25 36.57
N PHE A 366 32.85 18.95 35.98
CA PHE A 366 33.64 18.43 34.87
C PHE A 366 35.10 18.86 34.98
N THR A 367 36.00 18.12 34.33
CA THR A 367 37.43 18.42 34.34
C THR A 367 37.92 18.76 32.93
N SER A 368 38.57 19.92 32.78
CA SER A 368 39.30 20.26 31.57
C SER A 368 40.80 19.97 31.73
N ASP A 369 41.44 19.56 30.63
CA ASP A 369 42.89 19.40 30.56
C ASP A 369 43.62 20.67 30.06
N GLY A 370 42.87 21.73 29.74
CA GLY A 370 43.37 23.03 29.32
C GLY A 370 44.01 23.06 27.94
N LYS A 371 43.67 22.11 27.05
CA LYS A 371 44.28 21.96 25.72
C LYS A 371 43.42 22.44 24.56
N PHE A 372 42.20 22.86 24.84
CA PHE A 372 41.24 23.32 23.83
C PHE A 372 41.07 24.83 23.97
N ASP A 373 40.80 25.49 22.84
CA ASP A 373 40.81 26.96 22.75
C ASP A 373 39.39 27.55 22.79
N ARG A 374 38.37 26.69 22.72
CA ARG A 374 36.97 27.05 22.53
C ARG A 374 36.07 26.10 23.29
N TRP A 375 34.89 26.57 23.69
CA TRP A 375 33.87 25.71 24.30
C TRP A 375 32.46 26.10 23.90
N PHE A 376 31.56 25.13 24.02
CA PHE A 376 30.14 25.27 23.74
C PHE A 376 29.34 24.55 24.81
N LEU A 377 28.42 25.25 25.44
CA LEU A 377 27.45 24.68 26.38
C LEU A 377 26.07 24.79 25.73
N ARG A 378 25.36 23.68 25.65
CA ARG A 378 23.94 23.65 25.29
C ARG A 378 23.15 22.99 26.40
N ILE A 379 22.05 23.62 26.79
CA ILE A 379 21.07 23.02 27.69
C ILE A 379 19.69 23.01 27.04
N THR A 380 18.82 22.13 27.53
CA THR A 380 17.39 22.24 27.29
C THR A 380 16.63 22.32 28.61
N ALA A 381 15.60 23.16 28.65
CA ALA A 381 14.78 23.36 29.83
C ALA A 381 13.32 23.64 29.44
N SER A 382 12.37 23.24 30.28
CA SER A 382 10.93 23.52 30.15
C SER A 382 10.41 24.33 31.33
N GLY A 383 9.26 24.98 31.17
CA GLY A 383 8.65 25.79 32.21
C GLY A 383 9.41 27.09 32.54
N VAL A 384 10.31 27.53 31.66
CA VAL A 384 11.22 28.67 31.86
C VAL A 384 10.80 29.88 31.03
N GLU A 385 9.60 30.40 31.28
CA GLU A 385 8.93 31.38 30.43
C GLU A 385 9.48 32.80 30.57
N LEU A 386 10.09 33.17 31.70
CA LEU A 386 10.65 34.50 31.94
C LEU A 386 12.19 34.49 31.98
N PRO A 387 12.86 35.62 31.67
CA PRO A 387 14.32 35.73 31.76
C PRO A 387 14.91 35.38 33.13
N ASP A 388 14.12 35.52 34.20
CA ASP A 388 14.49 35.25 35.58
C ASP A 388 13.94 33.91 36.10
N SER A 389 13.48 33.01 35.20
CA SER A 389 12.98 31.68 35.57
C SER A 389 14.08 30.67 35.90
N LEU A 390 15.28 30.89 35.37
CA LEU A 390 16.44 30.00 35.48
C LEU A 390 17.70 30.84 35.72
N GLN A 391 18.54 30.41 36.65
CA GLN A 391 19.89 30.94 36.82
C GLN A 391 20.90 29.85 36.49
N VAL A 392 21.87 30.19 35.65
CA VAL A 392 22.95 29.29 35.23
C VAL A 392 24.27 29.93 35.63
N THR A 393 25.11 29.20 36.36
CA THR A 393 26.46 29.67 36.70
C THR A 393 27.52 28.66 36.29
N LEU A 394 28.67 29.19 35.89
CA LEU A 394 29.88 28.45 35.53
C LEU A 394 31.02 28.99 36.41
N ASP A 395 31.57 28.12 37.25
CA ASP A 395 32.55 28.46 38.30
C ASP A 395 32.08 29.64 39.18
N GLY A 396 30.80 29.65 39.52
CA GLY A 396 30.16 30.70 40.32
C GLY A 396 29.92 32.03 39.57
N LYS A 397 30.33 32.15 38.31
CA LYS A 397 30.02 33.31 37.46
C LYS A 397 28.71 33.08 36.72
N PRO A 398 27.76 34.04 36.74
CA PRO A 398 26.51 33.89 36.00
C PRO A 398 26.75 33.88 34.50
N LEU A 399 26.09 32.96 33.80
CA LEU A 399 26.01 32.94 32.35
C LEU A 399 24.74 33.68 31.92
N ASN A 400 24.88 34.61 30.97
CA ASN A 400 23.75 35.38 30.45
C ASN A 400 22.73 34.46 29.78
N TRP A 401 21.50 34.46 30.27
CA TRP A 401 20.41 33.64 29.75
C TRP A 401 19.32 34.51 29.10
N THR A 402 18.67 33.96 28.08
CA THR A 402 17.46 34.53 27.50
C THR A 402 16.38 33.46 27.39
N SER A 403 15.19 33.77 27.93
CA SER A 403 14.00 32.95 27.75
C SER A 403 13.41 33.11 26.35
N HIS A 404 12.72 32.07 25.86
CA HIS A 404 11.92 32.09 24.64
C HIS A 404 10.49 32.61 24.84
N GLY A 405 10.13 33.05 26.05
CA GLY A 405 8.83 33.66 26.35
C GLY A 405 7.67 32.66 26.38
N ASN A 406 7.94 31.37 26.55
CA ASN A 406 6.91 30.33 26.61
C ASN A 406 7.34 29.20 27.56
N PHE A 407 6.38 28.35 27.94
CA PHE A 407 6.60 27.25 28.88
C PHE A 407 7.14 25.97 28.22
N ASP A 408 7.22 25.94 26.89
CA ASP A 408 7.65 24.77 26.17
C ASP A 408 9.15 24.49 26.37
N ARG A 409 9.62 23.30 25.98
CA ARG A 409 11.03 22.94 26.03
C ARG A 409 11.83 23.78 25.03
N GLY A 410 12.80 24.54 25.52
CA GLY A 410 13.70 25.37 24.72
C GLY A 410 15.12 24.81 24.63
N PHE A 411 15.84 25.17 23.56
CA PHE A 411 17.29 24.95 23.39
C PHE A 411 18.03 26.24 23.65
N HIS A 412 19.07 26.20 24.48
CA HIS A 412 19.79 27.40 24.88
C HIS A 412 21.29 27.14 24.90
N GLU A 413 22.04 28.10 24.38
CA GLU A 413 23.41 27.89 23.95
C GLU A 413 24.33 29.02 24.40
N TRP A 414 25.54 28.65 24.80
CA TRP A 414 26.65 29.54 25.05
C TRP A 414 27.86 29.05 24.30
N ILE A 415 28.60 29.99 23.72
CA ILE A 415 29.79 29.68 22.96
C ILE A 415 30.89 30.67 23.30
N ASP A 416 32.07 30.16 23.60
CA ASP A 416 33.30 30.94 23.59
C ASP A 416 34.18 30.43 22.46
N LYS A 417 34.52 31.32 21.54
CA LYS A 417 35.32 31.01 20.35
C LYS A 417 36.80 31.36 20.52
N THR A 418 37.19 31.90 21.67
CA THR A 418 38.51 32.50 21.88
C THR A 418 39.16 32.13 23.21
N GLY A 419 38.40 31.64 24.18
CA GLY A 419 38.88 31.21 25.49
C GLY A 419 38.42 29.79 25.82
N GLY A 420 39.38 28.87 25.97
CA GLY A 420 39.14 27.54 26.52
C GLY A 420 39.09 27.54 28.04
N PHE A 421 38.79 26.38 28.64
CA PHE A 421 38.87 26.22 30.08
C PHE A 421 40.32 26.10 30.56
N GLU A 422 40.58 26.58 31.77
CA GLU A 422 41.84 26.29 32.45
C GLU A 422 41.93 24.79 32.80
N LYS A 423 43.15 24.29 33.01
CA LYS A 423 43.32 22.90 33.45
C LYS A 423 42.82 22.76 34.90
N GLY A 424 41.76 22.00 35.13
CA GLY A 424 41.24 21.81 36.46
C GLY A 424 39.80 21.30 36.51
N LEU A 425 39.26 21.29 37.74
CA LEU A 425 37.87 20.99 38.03
C LEU A 425 37.04 22.26 37.88
N HIS A 426 35.95 22.17 37.14
CA HIS A 426 34.99 23.23 36.89
C HIS A 426 33.60 22.82 37.37
N HIS A 427 32.78 23.81 37.71
CA HIS A 427 31.47 23.61 38.30
C HIS A 427 30.37 24.33 37.50
N LEU A 428 29.36 23.58 37.08
CA LEU A 428 28.11 24.09 36.53
C LEU A 428 27.01 23.97 37.59
N GLU A 429 26.23 25.04 37.72
CA GLU A 429 25.08 25.06 38.63
C GLU A 429 23.87 25.68 37.94
N PHE A 430 22.73 25.00 38.12
CA PHE A 430 21.42 25.40 37.62
C PHE A 430 20.47 25.58 38.79
N ARG A 431 19.90 26.78 38.94
CA ARG A 431 18.93 27.09 39.99
C ARG A 431 17.62 27.56 39.42
N GLN A 432 16.53 27.19 40.07
CA GLN A 432 15.25 27.85 39.84
C GLN A 432 15.38 29.34 40.20
N GLY A 433 14.87 30.20 39.32
CA GLY A 433 14.62 31.60 39.64
C GLY A 433 13.22 31.82 40.25
N PHE A 434 12.46 32.82 39.81
CA PHE A 434 11.13 33.14 40.37
C PHE A 434 10.05 32.17 39.90
N PRO A 435 9.18 31.60 40.76
CA PRO A 435 8.23 30.53 40.41
C PRO A 435 7.34 30.83 39.18
N PRO A 436 6.79 29.81 38.50
CA PRO A 436 5.97 29.99 37.31
C PRO A 436 4.84 30.99 37.53
N SER A 437 4.55 31.78 36.52
CA SER A 437 3.48 32.78 36.56
C SER A 437 2.07 32.16 36.70
N THR A 438 1.92 30.86 36.44
CA THR A 438 0.64 30.13 36.56
C THR A 438 0.82 28.73 37.15
N GLU A 439 -0.14 28.29 37.97
CA GLU A 439 -0.16 26.92 38.56
C GLU A 439 -0.36 25.81 37.52
N SER A 440 -0.88 26.15 36.34
CA SER A 440 -1.08 25.22 35.22
C SER A 440 0.14 25.03 34.31
N ALA A 441 1.27 25.67 34.64
CA ALA A 441 2.50 25.55 33.86
C ALA A 441 3.09 24.13 33.97
N PRO A 442 3.77 23.63 32.91
CA PRO A 442 4.60 22.44 33.05
C PRO A 442 5.68 22.67 34.11
N ILE A 443 6.15 21.58 34.71
CA ILE A 443 7.20 21.65 35.72
C ILE A 443 8.45 22.33 35.16
N ARG A 444 9.16 23.02 36.06
CA ARG A 444 10.43 23.65 35.72
C ARG A 444 11.54 22.64 35.75
N GLN A 445 11.85 22.15 34.56
CA GLN A 445 12.73 21.02 34.42
C GLN A 445 13.98 21.41 33.66
N LEU A 446 15.13 21.05 34.22
CA LEU A 446 16.36 20.95 33.45
C LEU A 446 16.32 19.61 32.72
N CYS A 447 16.15 19.64 31.40
CA CYS A 447 15.92 18.45 30.62
C CYS A 447 17.24 17.80 30.17
N SER A 448 18.23 18.60 29.73
CA SER A 448 19.55 18.08 29.33
C SER A 448 20.65 19.14 29.40
N VAL A 449 21.89 18.70 29.56
CA VAL A 449 23.11 19.53 29.55
C VAL A 449 24.19 18.82 28.72
N THR A 450 24.75 19.53 27.74
CA THR A 450 25.92 19.08 26.97
C THR A 450 26.97 20.18 26.93
N LEU A 451 28.20 19.85 27.29
CA LEU A 451 29.34 20.77 27.21
C LEU A 451 30.45 20.13 26.39
N HIS A 452 30.91 20.87 25.38
CA HIS A 452 32.01 20.50 24.50
C HIS A 452 33.14 21.50 24.58
N GLU A 453 34.36 21.00 24.46
CA GLU A 453 35.55 21.79 24.16
C GLU A 453 36.01 21.48 22.72
N TYR A 454 36.43 22.50 21.99
CA TYR A 454 36.87 22.40 20.60
C TYR A 454 38.27 22.97 20.42
N ALA A 455 39.06 22.35 19.54
CA ALA A 455 40.39 22.88 19.19
C ALA A 455 40.24 24.19 18.40
N ALA A 456 41.33 24.90 18.07
CA ALA A 456 41.29 26.06 17.17
C ALA A 456 40.70 25.75 15.77
N GLU A 457 40.42 26.80 14.98
CA GLU A 457 39.75 26.71 13.67
C GLU A 457 40.50 25.84 12.65
N GLU A 458 41.82 25.70 12.77
CA GLU A 458 42.65 24.86 11.89
C GLU A 458 42.48 23.36 12.14
N ALA A 459 41.91 22.98 13.29
CA ALA A 459 41.73 21.59 13.73
C ALA A 459 40.27 21.21 13.97
N TYR A 460 39.35 22.18 14.01
CA TYR A 460 37.92 21.96 14.10
C TYR A 460 37.14 23.09 13.39
N HIS A 461 36.40 22.78 12.34
CA HIS A 461 35.65 23.78 11.57
C HIS A 461 34.24 24.01 12.13
N PHE A 462 33.85 25.28 12.31
CA PHE A 462 32.46 25.66 12.62
C PHE A 462 31.65 26.10 11.39
N ASP A 463 32.31 26.21 10.23
CA ASP A 463 31.68 26.58 8.97
C ASP A 463 30.53 25.60 8.65
N PRO A 464 29.28 26.08 8.49
CA PRO A 464 28.14 25.22 8.19
C PRO A 464 28.26 24.47 6.86
N ASP A 465 29.06 24.98 5.92
CA ASP A 465 29.28 24.40 4.58
C ASP A 465 30.47 23.43 4.55
N TYR A 466 31.25 23.34 5.65
CA TYR A 466 32.35 22.38 5.74
C TYR A 466 31.83 20.97 6.05
N ILE A 467 32.13 20.04 5.15
CA ILE A 467 31.79 18.62 5.28
C ILE A 467 33.08 17.84 5.55
N GLY A 468 33.14 17.22 6.72
CA GLY A 468 34.31 16.50 7.22
C GLY A 468 33.93 15.26 8.00
N ALA A 469 34.74 14.95 9.02
CA ALA A 469 34.46 13.88 9.97
C ALA A 469 34.47 14.45 11.40
N PHE A 470 33.29 14.84 11.85
CA PHE A 470 33.07 15.37 13.18
C PHE A 470 32.78 14.22 14.14
N PRO A 471 33.46 14.11 15.28
CA PRO A 471 33.16 13.09 16.27
C PRO A 471 31.81 13.34 16.94
N THR A 472 31.13 12.25 17.29
CA THR A 472 29.97 12.24 18.20
C THR A 472 30.01 11.01 19.09
N TYR A 473 29.37 11.08 20.24
CA TYR A 473 29.53 10.12 21.33
C TYR A 473 28.16 9.64 21.83
N SER A 474 27.95 8.32 21.83
CA SER A 474 26.79 7.69 22.49
C SER A 474 26.82 7.92 24.00
N LEU A 475 25.71 7.63 24.70
CA LEU A 475 25.63 7.63 26.18
C LEU A 475 26.69 6.73 26.84
N SER A 476 27.08 5.64 26.17
CA SER A 476 28.15 4.75 26.65
C SER A 476 29.58 5.29 26.43
N GLY A 477 29.72 6.51 25.87
CA GLY A 477 30.99 7.12 25.49
C GLY A 477 31.57 6.59 24.18
N LYS A 478 30.91 5.63 23.50
CA LYS A 478 31.36 5.11 22.20
C LYS A 478 31.37 6.22 21.14
N LYS A 479 32.53 6.43 20.52
CA LYS A 479 32.74 7.42 19.46
C LYS A 479 32.30 6.91 18.08
N SER A 480 31.63 7.76 17.32
CA SER A 480 31.35 7.64 15.90
C SER A 480 31.61 8.98 15.21
N TYR A 481 31.39 9.07 13.90
CA TYR A 481 31.60 10.28 13.10
C TYR A 481 30.34 10.67 12.35
N ARG A 482 30.16 11.97 12.16
CA ARG A 482 29.09 12.64 11.42
C ARG A 482 29.65 13.68 10.44
N PRO A 483 28.88 14.11 9.41
CA PRO A 483 29.41 14.88 8.29
C PRO A 483 29.62 16.37 8.56
N THR A 484 28.82 17.00 9.41
CA THR A 484 28.87 18.45 9.65
C THR A 484 28.92 18.79 11.14
N HIS A 485 29.13 20.06 11.51
CA HIS A 485 29.21 20.49 12.91
C HIS A 485 27.84 20.70 13.58
N GLU A 486 26.98 21.59 13.07
CA GLU A 486 25.62 21.87 13.62
C GLU A 486 24.60 22.17 12.50
N SER A 487 24.98 21.99 11.23
CA SER A 487 24.15 22.37 10.08
C SER A 487 23.13 21.30 9.66
N CYS A 488 23.14 20.12 10.28
CA CYS A 488 22.14 19.08 10.02
C CYS A 488 21.03 19.09 11.08
N LEU A 489 19.76 18.98 10.64
CA LEU A 489 18.62 18.71 11.51
C LEU A 489 18.83 17.54 12.48
N MET A 490 19.49 16.46 12.03
CA MET A 490 19.81 15.27 12.86
C MET A 490 20.79 15.55 14.01
N ARG A 491 21.47 16.71 13.97
CA ARG A 491 22.37 17.20 15.03
C ARG A 491 21.72 18.28 15.86
N ASN A 492 21.18 19.28 15.16
CA ASN A 492 20.56 20.45 15.74
C ASN A 492 19.12 20.48 15.27
N MET A 493 18.20 20.03 16.13
CA MET A 493 16.78 19.96 15.80
C MET A 493 16.19 21.34 15.47
N THR A 494 16.80 22.44 15.94
CA THR A 494 16.36 23.80 15.58
C THR A 494 16.72 24.18 14.14
N SER A 495 17.66 23.47 13.50
CA SER A 495 17.97 23.64 12.08
C SER A 495 16.82 23.09 11.23
N PRO A 496 16.23 23.89 10.33
CA PRO A 496 15.12 23.41 9.50
C PRO A 496 15.58 22.49 8.36
N THR A 497 16.87 22.22 8.18
CA THR A 497 17.39 21.53 6.97
C THR A 497 18.30 20.35 7.27
N PHE A 498 18.26 19.37 6.38
CA PHE A 498 19.26 18.30 6.33
C PHE A 498 20.59 18.81 5.76
N CYS A 499 21.70 18.25 6.25
CA CYS A 499 22.99 18.39 5.60
C CYS A 499 22.97 17.75 4.20
N PRO A 500 23.91 18.07 3.31
CA PRO A 500 23.91 17.53 1.95
C PRO A 500 23.93 16.00 1.87
N VAL A 501 24.58 15.33 2.83
CA VAL A 501 24.62 13.85 2.93
C VAL A 501 23.22 13.28 3.20
N CYS A 502 22.50 13.83 4.18
CA CYS A 502 21.15 13.40 4.50
C CYS A 502 20.15 13.77 3.39
N LYS A 503 20.33 14.89 2.68
CA LYS A 503 19.52 15.25 1.50
C LYS A 503 19.68 14.25 0.35
N GLU A 504 20.91 13.82 0.08
CA GLU A 504 21.19 12.77 -0.91
C GLU A 504 20.53 11.44 -0.49
N GLY A 505 20.70 11.05 0.77
CA GLY A 505 20.06 9.87 1.34
C GLY A 505 18.54 9.90 1.20
N LEU A 506 17.89 11.01 1.57
CA LEU A 506 16.45 11.21 1.42
C LEU A 506 16.01 11.04 -0.03
N PHE A 507 16.68 11.72 -0.96
CA PHE A 507 16.29 11.68 -2.37
C PHE A 507 16.39 10.27 -2.95
N LEU A 508 17.48 9.55 -2.64
CA LEU A 508 17.69 8.18 -3.11
C LEU A 508 16.73 7.17 -2.46
N GLU A 509 16.47 7.28 -1.14
CA GLU A 509 15.51 6.40 -0.46
C GLU A 509 14.09 6.51 -1.05
N LEU A 510 13.66 7.73 -1.43
CA LEU A 510 12.36 7.91 -2.08
C LEU A 510 12.33 7.33 -3.50
N LEU A 511 13.41 7.45 -4.28
CA LEU A 511 13.51 6.88 -5.62
C LEU A 511 13.61 5.34 -5.64
N LYS A 512 13.82 4.68 -4.48
CA LYS A 512 13.64 3.22 -4.37
C LYS A 512 12.19 2.79 -4.53
N ARG A 513 11.24 3.69 -4.24
CA ARG A 513 9.79 3.43 -4.26
C ARG A 513 9.08 4.12 -5.43
N ILE A 514 9.65 5.20 -5.97
CA ILE A 514 9.04 6.03 -7.01
C ILE A 514 9.77 5.92 -8.36
N THR A 515 9.05 6.20 -9.44
CA THR A 515 9.57 6.32 -10.79
C THR A 515 9.48 7.74 -11.33
N LEU A 516 10.45 8.14 -12.16
CA LEU A 516 10.45 9.47 -12.80
C LEU A 516 9.37 9.63 -13.87
N ILE A 517 8.78 8.53 -14.35
CA ILE A 517 7.77 8.50 -15.42
C ILE A 517 6.41 8.19 -14.78
N ASP A 518 5.50 9.15 -14.79
CA ASP A 518 4.13 8.93 -14.32
C ASP A 518 3.32 8.11 -15.33
N SER A 519 3.40 8.44 -16.63
CA SER A 519 2.75 7.67 -17.69
C SER A 519 3.36 7.92 -19.07
N ILE A 520 2.98 7.11 -20.06
CA ILE A 520 3.30 7.32 -21.47
C ILE A 520 2.00 7.30 -22.28
N ASP A 521 1.61 8.45 -22.81
CA ASP A 521 0.40 8.59 -23.62
C ASP A 521 0.76 8.43 -25.10
N THR A 522 -0.02 7.64 -25.86
CA THR A 522 0.19 7.48 -27.30
C THR A 522 -1.07 7.81 -28.10
N SER A 523 -0.91 8.45 -29.26
CA SER A 523 -2.02 8.87 -30.14
C SER A 523 -1.64 8.84 -31.63
N CYS A 524 -2.63 8.90 -32.52
CA CYS A 524 -2.44 8.88 -33.97
C CYS A 524 -3.22 10.04 -34.63
N THR A 525 -2.59 10.75 -35.55
CA THR A 525 -3.17 11.89 -36.28
C THR A 525 -3.11 11.66 -37.79
N ASN A 526 -4.22 11.96 -38.48
CA ASN A 526 -4.31 11.95 -39.94
C ASN A 526 -4.44 13.41 -40.42
N LYS A 527 -3.40 13.97 -41.05
CA LYS A 527 -3.54 15.25 -41.74
C LYS A 527 -4.02 15.00 -43.18
N ARG A 528 -5.14 15.64 -43.56
CA ARG A 528 -5.54 15.81 -44.96
C ARG A 528 -4.91 17.13 -45.40
N SER A 529 -3.98 17.11 -46.34
CA SER A 529 -3.38 18.34 -46.87
C SER A 529 -4.40 19.02 -47.78
N ASP A 530 -5.13 20.01 -47.28
CA ASP A 530 -5.76 21.03 -48.11
C ASP A 530 -5.00 22.34 -47.91
N SER A 531 -4.64 22.98 -49.03
CA SER A 531 -4.07 24.33 -49.21
C SER A 531 -2.55 24.55 -48.97
N VAL A 532 -1.80 24.62 -50.08
CA VAL A 532 -0.89 25.75 -50.35
C VAL A 532 -1.12 26.16 -51.81
N LEU A 533 -1.89 27.23 -51.98
CA LEU A 533 -1.98 28.00 -53.22
C LEU A 533 -1.18 29.28 -52.94
N LEU A 534 -0.04 29.47 -53.62
CA LEU A 534 0.40 30.76 -54.20
C LEU A 534 1.79 30.64 -54.83
N GLN A 535 1.89 31.19 -56.06
CA GLN A 535 3.05 31.75 -56.76
C GLN A 535 4.09 30.79 -57.36
N LEU A 536 4.01 30.56 -58.69
CA LEU A 536 4.73 31.36 -59.70
C LEU A 536 4.29 30.93 -61.12
N GLN A 537 4.27 31.90 -62.03
CA GLN A 537 3.83 31.79 -63.42
C GLN A 537 4.88 31.12 -64.32
N GLU A 538 4.34 30.56 -65.41
CA GLU A 538 4.87 30.62 -66.79
C GLU A 538 5.79 29.48 -67.32
N HIS A 539 5.34 28.99 -68.49
CA HIS A 539 6.01 28.25 -69.57
C HIS A 539 6.10 26.71 -69.56
N GLU A 540 5.41 26.19 -70.60
CA GLU A 540 5.69 25.03 -71.44
C GLU A 540 5.29 23.62 -71.00
N ALA A 541 4.49 23.01 -71.88
CA ALA A 541 3.96 21.67 -71.80
C ALA A 541 5.04 20.63 -72.12
N MET A 542 5.14 19.58 -71.30
CA MET A 542 5.62 18.26 -71.71
C MET A 542 5.22 17.19 -70.67
N ASP A 543 4.95 15.99 -71.18
CA ASP A 543 4.36 14.83 -70.52
C ASP A 543 4.82 14.55 -69.08
N VAL A 544 3.86 14.41 -68.16
CA VAL A 544 4.07 13.81 -66.84
C VAL A 544 3.14 12.62 -66.68
N GLN A 545 3.76 11.43 -66.62
CA GLN A 545 3.13 10.19 -66.20
C GLN A 545 2.46 10.39 -64.84
N VAL A 546 1.18 9.99 -64.75
CA VAL A 546 0.43 9.93 -63.49
C VAL A 546 1.08 8.87 -62.60
N ALA A 547 2.00 9.29 -61.74
CA ALA A 547 2.42 8.52 -60.58
C ALA A 547 1.25 8.49 -59.59
N LYS A 548 0.74 7.28 -59.34
CA LYS A 548 -0.19 7.00 -58.25
C LYS A 548 0.53 7.27 -56.92
N ASP A 549 0.22 8.37 -56.25
CA ASP A 549 0.55 8.52 -54.83
C ASP A 549 -0.71 8.75 -54.01
N ASN A 550 -1.09 7.69 -53.31
CA ASN A 550 -2.18 7.63 -52.35
C ASN A 550 -1.58 7.66 -50.93
N ASP A 551 -0.56 8.51 -50.72
CA ASP A 551 0.21 8.52 -49.48
C ASP A 551 -0.51 9.32 -48.38
N ARG A 552 -1.40 8.63 -47.67
CA ARG A 552 -1.90 9.09 -46.37
C ARG A 552 -0.74 9.06 -45.38
N THR A 553 -0.05 10.17 -45.21
CA THR A 553 0.95 10.33 -44.14
C THR A 553 0.25 10.28 -42.78
N ARG A 554 0.28 9.11 -42.14
CA ARG A 554 -0.14 8.93 -40.74
C ARG A 554 1.01 9.35 -39.84
N SER A 555 0.73 10.20 -38.85
CA SER A 555 1.70 10.53 -37.80
C SER A 555 1.26 9.93 -36.47
N ARG A 556 2.16 9.23 -35.79
CA ARG A 556 1.95 8.80 -34.41
C ARG A 556 2.68 9.72 -33.45
N LYS A 557 2.10 9.92 -32.28
CA LYS A 557 2.60 10.79 -31.24
C LYS A 557 2.69 10.00 -29.94
N ALA A 558 3.82 10.11 -29.24
CA ALA A 558 3.99 9.60 -27.89
C ALA A 558 4.43 10.75 -26.98
N LYS A 559 3.84 10.85 -25.79
CA LYS A 559 4.19 11.84 -24.77
C LYS A 559 4.51 11.11 -23.47
N VAL A 560 5.67 11.39 -22.89
CA VAL A 560 6.04 10.91 -21.56
C VAL A 560 5.65 11.98 -20.54
N ASN A 561 4.83 11.60 -19.54
CA ASN A 561 4.50 12.46 -18.42
C ASN A 561 5.47 12.15 -17.27
N LEU A 562 6.16 13.17 -16.77
CA LEU A 562 7.22 13.03 -15.76
C LEU A 562 6.77 13.61 -14.41
N LEU A 563 7.42 13.14 -13.35
CA LEU A 563 7.32 13.80 -12.04
C LEU A 563 7.69 15.28 -12.17
N LYS A 564 6.99 16.13 -11.41
CA LYS A 564 7.19 17.59 -11.36
C LYS A 564 8.48 18.01 -10.65
N LEU A 565 9.61 17.46 -11.07
CA LEU A 565 10.98 17.79 -10.65
C LEU A 565 11.69 18.56 -11.77
N ALA A 566 12.94 18.98 -11.54
CA ALA A 566 13.76 19.67 -12.53
C ALA A 566 13.08 20.93 -13.08
N HIS A 567 13.02 21.09 -14.42
CA HIS A 567 12.38 22.23 -15.07
C HIS A 567 10.85 22.24 -14.90
N LEU A 568 10.25 21.13 -14.49
CA LEU A 568 8.82 20.99 -14.21
C LEU A 568 8.43 21.42 -12.78
N ARG A 569 9.39 21.77 -11.93
CA ARG A 569 9.08 22.40 -10.64
C ARG A 569 8.42 23.77 -10.84
N PRO A 570 7.50 24.17 -9.93
CA PRO A 570 6.94 25.52 -9.92
C PRO A 570 8.02 26.60 -9.95
N GLU A 571 7.69 27.74 -10.56
CA GLU A 571 8.57 28.91 -10.59
C GLU A 571 8.89 29.37 -9.15
N GLY A 572 10.17 29.65 -8.86
CA GLY A 572 10.66 29.92 -7.50
C GLY A 572 11.06 28.69 -6.67
N LYS A 573 10.69 27.46 -7.10
CA LYS A 573 11.06 26.20 -6.42
C LYS A 573 12.05 25.34 -7.22
N ARG A 574 12.58 25.86 -8.34
CA ARG A 574 13.55 25.16 -9.18
C ARG A 574 14.92 25.09 -8.50
N ILE A 575 15.55 23.92 -8.57
CA ILE A 575 16.89 23.70 -8.02
C ILE A 575 17.92 23.98 -9.14
N PRO A 576 18.86 24.92 -8.97
CA PRO A 576 19.87 25.21 -9.97
C PRO A 576 20.69 23.97 -10.34
N GLY A 577 20.82 23.69 -11.63
CA GLY A 577 21.52 22.50 -12.13
C GLY A 577 20.69 21.21 -12.18
N GLU A 578 19.47 21.21 -11.64
CA GLU A 578 18.56 20.06 -11.73
C GLU A 578 17.85 19.99 -13.09
N LYS A 579 18.01 18.88 -13.83
CA LYS A 579 17.52 18.70 -15.21
C LYS A 579 17.13 17.25 -15.51
N TYR A 580 16.14 17.07 -16.37
CA TYR A 580 15.86 15.78 -17.00
C TYR A 580 16.63 15.63 -18.32
N TYR A 581 17.09 14.41 -18.57
CA TYR A 581 17.58 13.94 -19.85
C TYR A 581 16.66 12.82 -20.34
N ILE A 582 16.12 12.98 -21.54
CA ILE A 582 15.13 12.05 -22.11
C ILE A 582 15.70 11.48 -23.40
N ASN A 583 15.80 10.16 -23.51
CA ASN A 583 16.27 9.49 -24.72
C ASN A 583 15.23 8.49 -25.18
N TRP A 584 14.82 8.59 -26.44
CA TRP A 584 13.92 7.64 -27.06
C TRP A 584 14.72 6.63 -27.87
N SER A 585 14.39 5.36 -27.77
CA SER A 585 14.94 4.30 -28.61
C SER A 585 13.82 3.54 -29.30
N ARG A 586 14.13 2.99 -30.46
CA ARG A 586 13.23 2.11 -31.22
C ARG A 586 13.99 0.85 -31.58
N ASN A 587 13.46 -0.31 -31.19
CA ASN A 587 14.09 -1.62 -31.35
C ASN A 587 15.54 -1.61 -30.79
N GLY A 588 15.74 -0.97 -29.64
CA GLY A 588 17.05 -0.79 -29.01
C GLY A 588 17.97 0.28 -29.65
N VAL A 589 17.56 0.92 -30.75
CA VAL A 589 18.37 1.96 -31.42
C VAL A 589 17.92 3.36 -31.02
N ILE A 590 18.83 4.13 -30.41
CA ILE A 590 18.60 5.51 -29.95
C ILE A 590 18.22 6.42 -31.13
N GLN A 591 17.07 7.10 -31.00
CA GLN A 591 16.54 8.07 -31.94
C GLN A 591 17.02 9.48 -31.56
N LYS A 592 18.28 9.80 -31.89
CA LYS A 592 18.94 11.07 -31.47
C LYS A 592 18.15 12.35 -31.76
N ARG A 593 17.34 12.36 -32.82
CA ARG A 593 16.48 13.51 -33.18
C ARG A 593 15.42 13.86 -32.13
N PHE A 594 15.14 12.94 -31.21
CA PHE A 594 14.13 13.08 -30.16
C PHE A 594 14.74 13.30 -28.77
N ASN A 595 16.06 13.52 -28.68
CA ASN A 595 16.71 13.72 -27.40
C ASN A 595 16.12 14.94 -26.66
N ASN A 596 15.86 14.75 -25.36
CA ASN A 596 15.27 15.72 -24.44
C ASN A 596 13.87 16.20 -24.83
N MET A 597 13.15 15.47 -25.68
CA MET A 597 11.76 15.75 -26.00
C MET A 597 10.84 14.94 -25.08
N GLU A 598 9.94 15.62 -24.37
CA GLU A 598 8.85 14.97 -23.61
C GLU A 598 7.77 14.40 -24.55
N GLU A 599 7.72 14.88 -25.79
CA GLU A 599 6.77 14.46 -26.80
C GLU A 599 7.46 14.25 -28.13
N ILE A 600 7.21 13.10 -28.76
CA ILE A 600 7.75 12.77 -30.07
C ILE A 600 6.61 12.57 -31.07
N VAL A 601 6.83 13.06 -32.30
CA VAL A 601 5.94 12.81 -33.43
C VAL A 601 6.73 12.11 -34.53
N VAL A 602 6.24 10.95 -34.96
CA VAL A 602 6.85 10.14 -36.00
C VAL A 602 5.90 10.07 -37.19
N ALA A 603 6.28 10.74 -38.28
CA ALA A 603 5.56 10.72 -39.55
C ALA A 603 6.20 9.69 -40.51
N GLY A 604 5.37 8.92 -41.23
CA GLY A 604 5.81 7.99 -42.28
C GLY A 604 4.87 6.79 -42.47
N GLY A 605 5.16 5.95 -43.47
CA GLY A 605 4.41 4.71 -43.70
C GLY A 605 4.49 3.72 -42.52
N SER A 606 3.61 2.71 -42.48
CA SER A 606 3.45 1.79 -41.33
C SER A 606 4.76 1.14 -40.84
N ALA A 607 5.69 0.83 -41.75
CA ALA A 607 7.01 0.27 -41.44
C ALA A 607 7.99 1.29 -40.81
N ALA A 608 7.83 2.58 -41.10
CA ALA A 608 8.69 3.64 -40.57
C ALA A 608 8.32 4.05 -39.14
N VAL A 609 7.14 3.65 -38.65
CA VAL A 609 6.61 4.04 -37.33
C VAL A 609 6.54 2.85 -36.37
N SER A 610 6.38 1.63 -36.90
CA SER A 610 6.24 0.43 -36.08
C SER A 610 7.55 -0.01 -35.41
N GLY A 611 7.40 -0.69 -34.27
CA GLY A 611 8.50 -1.22 -33.47
C GLY A 611 8.25 -1.11 -31.97
N ASP A 612 9.18 -1.66 -31.20
CA ASP A 612 9.25 -1.56 -29.75
C ASP A 612 9.92 -0.25 -29.41
N TRP A 613 9.18 0.65 -28.77
CA TRP A 613 9.67 1.94 -28.35
C TRP A 613 9.99 1.92 -26.86
N GLU A 614 11.09 2.54 -26.49
CA GLU A 614 11.48 2.76 -25.10
C GLU A 614 11.86 4.23 -24.92
N VAL A 615 11.39 4.83 -23.83
CA VAL A 615 11.87 6.12 -23.35
C VAL A 615 12.68 5.89 -22.08
N SER A 616 13.89 6.42 -22.04
CA SER A 616 14.77 6.44 -20.88
C SER A 616 14.87 7.86 -20.36
N VAL A 617 14.47 8.08 -19.12
CA VAL A 617 14.50 9.37 -18.43
C VAL A 617 15.51 9.30 -17.30
N LYS A 618 16.48 10.21 -17.30
CA LYS A 618 17.46 10.39 -16.22
C LYS A 618 17.28 11.76 -15.61
N ILE A 619 17.21 11.85 -14.29
CA ILE A 619 17.34 13.12 -13.58
C ILE A 619 18.80 13.34 -13.16
N VAL A 620 19.30 14.55 -13.35
CA VAL A 620 20.56 15.02 -12.78
C VAL A 620 20.19 16.13 -11.82
N THR A 621 20.67 16.08 -10.57
CA THR A 621 20.36 17.04 -9.52
C THR A 621 21.60 17.27 -8.67
N PRO A 622 21.90 18.51 -8.21
CA PRO A 622 23.02 18.75 -7.29
C PRO A 622 22.84 18.05 -5.94
N LEU A 623 21.62 17.59 -5.62
CA LEU A 623 21.33 16.83 -4.40
C LEU A 623 21.93 15.42 -4.40
N VAL A 624 22.34 14.89 -5.56
CA VAL A 624 22.90 13.55 -5.71
C VAL A 624 24.23 13.62 -6.46
N ARG A 625 25.31 13.27 -5.76
CA ARG A 625 26.68 13.11 -6.28
C ARG A 625 27.04 11.65 -6.51
N SER A 626 26.42 10.71 -5.81
CA SER A 626 26.66 9.27 -5.99
C SER A 626 25.34 8.49 -6.06
N ASP A 627 25.18 7.71 -7.12
CA ASP A 627 24.00 6.85 -7.36
C ASP A 627 24.45 5.48 -7.89
N PRO A 628 25.03 4.63 -7.05
CA PRO A 628 25.55 3.32 -7.47
C PRO A 628 24.44 2.36 -7.94
N ASP A 629 23.20 2.58 -7.49
CA ASP A 629 22.04 1.72 -7.76
C ASP A 629 21.20 2.21 -8.96
N GLU A 630 21.66 3.24 -9.67
CA GLU A 630 20.98 3.90 -10.79
C GLU A 630 19.51 4.27 -10.47
N LEU A 631 19.25 4.80 -9.28
CA LEU A 631 17.93 5.25 -8.83
C LEU A 631 17.43 6.48 -9.59
N THR A 632 18.34 7.30 -10.10
CA THR A 632 18.04 8.51 -10.88
C THR A 632 17.64 8.25 -12.33
N ILE A 633 17.43 6.99 -12.73
CA ILE A 633 17.03 6.60 -14.09
C ILE A 633 15.72 5.82 -14.03
N SER A 634 14.78 6.13 -14.93
CA SER A 634 13.57 5.36 -15.18
C SER A 634 13.42 5.10 -16.67
N ARG A 635 12.88 3.93 -17.03
CA ARG A 635 12.59 3.56 -18.41
C ARG A 635 11.12 3.22 -18.53
N GLY A 636 10.53 3.43 -19.69
CA GLY A 636 9.17 3.01 -20.01
C GLY A 636 9.07 2.56 -21.47
N ARG A 637 8.24 1.55 -21.73
CA ARG A 637 8.15 0.87 -23.03
C ARG A 637 6.72 0.89 -23.56
N PHE A 638 6.58 0.94 -24.88
CA PHE A 638 5.30 0.77 -25.57
C PHE A 638 5.55 0.28 -27.01
N VAL A 639 4.54 -0.30 -27.64
CA VAL A 639 4.67 -0.87 -28.98
C VAL A 639 3.74 -0.15 -29.95
N TRP A 640 4.27 0.23 -31.11
CA TRP A 640 3.45 0.62 -32.25
C TRP A 640 3.46 -0.49 -33.28
N SER A 641 2.32 -1.15 -33.49
CA SER A 641 2.23 -2.26 -34.45
C SER A 641 2.08 -1.78 -35.90
N ALA A 642 2.70 -2.51 -36.83
CA ALA A 642 2.57 -2.30 -38.28
C ALA A 642 1.20 -2.74 -38.83
N PHE A 643 0.52 -3.62 -38.09
CA PHE A 643 -0.76 -4.25 -38.43
C PHE A 643 -1.83 -3.89 -37.40
N ALA A 644 -2.13 -2.61 -37.24
CA ALA A 644 -3.30 -2.17 -36.47
C ALA A 644 -4.61 -2.40 -37.28
N HIS A 645 -4.84 -3.65 -37.72
CA HIS A 645 -6.10 -4.10 -38.29
C HIS A 645 -6.68 -5.36 -37.66
N ILE A 646 -5.97 -6.05 -36.74
CA ILE A 646 -6.53 -7.20 -36.01
C ILE A 646 -5.88 -7.26 -34.62
N GLU A 647 -6.24 -6.37 -33.69
CA GLU A 647 -6.05 -6.58 -32.24
C GLU A 647 -6.65 -5.47 -31.36
N THR A 648 -7.04 -4.33 -31.93
CA THR A 648 -7.71 -3.25 -31.19
C THR A 648 -9.23 -3.33 -31.31
N ALA A 649 -9.81 -4.42 -30.80
CA ALA A 649 -11.26 -4.58 -30.67
C ALA A 649 -11.68 -5.03 -29.26
N ILE A 650 -10.77 -5.11 -28.28
CA ILE A 650 -11.07 -5.67 -26.96
C ILE A 650 -10.85 -4.72 -25.78
N MET A 651 -10.22 -3.56 -25.90
CA MET A 651 -9.98 -2.70 -24.72
C MET A 651 -10.36 -1.23 -24.97
N ALA A 652 -11.34 -0.78 -24.18
CA ALA A 652 -11.79 0.60 -23.94
C ALA A 652 -12.46 1.36 -25.10
N ALA A 653 -13.78 1.48 -25.01
CA ALA A 653 -14.57 2.47 -25.73
C ALA A 653 -14.99 3.58 -24.77
N HIS A 654 -14.38 4.76 -24.88
CA HIS A 654 -15.09 6.03 -24.75
C HIS A 654 -14.72 6.90 -25.95
N ALA A 655 -15.70 7.14 -26.82
CA ALA A 655 -15.54 7.89 -28.06
C ALA A 655 -16.60 9.00 -28.12
N GLU A 656 -16.20 10.21 -28.48
CA GLU A 656 -17.14 11.29 -28.83
C GLU A 656 -18.08 10.86 -29.96
N LYS A 657 -19.39 10.96 -29.75
CA LYS A 657 -20.44 10.65 -30.73
C LYS A 657 -20.37 11.62 -31.92
N LYS A 658 -19.90 11.15 -33.08
CA LYS A 658 -20.11 11.83 -34.38
C LYS A 658 -21.46 11.46 -34.98
N THR A 659 -22.23 12.46 -35.40
CA THR A 659 -23.51 12.30 -36.11
C THR A 659 -23.28 11.79 -37.52
N LEU A 660 -23.93 10.66 -37.86
CA LEU A 660 -23.86 10.04 -39.19
C LEU A 660 -24.74 10.83 -40.17
N THR A 661 -24.19 11.18 -41.33
CA THR A 661 -24.89 11.92 -42.39
C THR A 661 -25.72 11.02 -43.32
N GLY A 662 -25.85 9.72 -43.01
CA GLY A 662 -26.64 8.76 -43.78
C GLY A 662 -26.66 7.36 -43.17
N TYR A 663 -27.60 6.52 -43.64
CA TYR A 663 -27.79 5.15 -43.15
C TYR A 663 -26.68 4.21 -43.67
N VAL A 664 -25.87 3.69 -42.75
CA VAL A 664 -24.69 2.83 -43.03
C VAL A 664 -24.91 1.35 -42.69
N GLY A 665 -26.10 0.97 -42.21
CA GLY A 665 -26.50 -0.43 -42.05
C GLY A 665 -25.95 -1.17 -40.82
N PHE A 666 -25.36 -0.47 -39.84
CA PHE A 666 -24.90 -1.08 -38.57
C PHE A 666 -26.06 -1.56 -37.69
N ASP A 667 -27.25 -1.01 -37.83
CA ASP A 667 -28.50 -1.51 -37.23
C ASP A 667 -28.84 -2.94 -37.68
N SER A 668 -28.31 -3.40 -38.82
CA SER A 668 -28.47 -4.80 -39.24
C SER A 668 -27.55 -5.77 -38.47
N ILE A 669 -26.59 -5.28 -37.67
CA ILE A 669 -25.67 -6.13 -36.91
C ILE A 669 -26.39 -6.89 -35.81
N THR A 670 -27.35 -6.26 -35.12
CA THR A 670 -28.18 -6.89 -34.10
C THR A 670 -28.99 -8.02 -34.70
N SER A 671 -29.61 -7.80 -35.86
CA SER A 671 -30.38 -8.84 -36.57
C SER A 671 -29.50 -9.93 -37.22
N GLN A 672 -28.24 -9.64 -37.58
CA GLN A 672 -27.26 -10.66 -38.01
C GLN A 672 -26.72 -11.51 -36.84
N ILE A 673 -26.47 -10.86 -35.69
CA ILE A 673 -26.07 -11.49 -34.44
C ILE A 673 -27.20 -12.39 -33.93
N GLU A 674 -28.43 -11.87 -33.90
CA GLU A 674 -29.66 -12.60 -33.57
C GLU A 674 -29.84 -13.81 -34.49
N LYS A 675 -29.73 -13.66 -35.82
CA LYS A 675 -29.78 -14.80 -36.77
C LYS A 675 -28.67 -15.84 -36.54
N LYS A 676 -27.46 -15.43 -36.15
CA LYS A 676 -26.37 -16.35 -35.80
C LYS A 676 -26.62 -17.05 -34.46
N PHE A 677 -27.17 -16.36 -33.46
CA PHE A 677 -27.52 -16.93 -32.16
C PHE A 677 -28.69 -17.92 -32.26
N LEU A 678 -29.75 -17.56 -33.00
CA LEU A 678 -30.89 -18.45 -33.32
C LEU A 678 -30.42 -19.75 -33.98
N LYS A 679 -29.49 -19.68 -34.93
CA LYS A 679 -28.96 -20.88 -35.60
C LYS A 679 -28.07 -21.76 -34.69
N ARG A 680 -27.33 -21.14 -33.76
CA ARG A 680 -26.28 -21.80 -32.95
C ARG A 680 -26.78 -22.36 -31.62
N GLY A 681 -27.74 -21.72 -30.96
CA GLY A 681 -28.12 -22.02 -29.57
C GLY A 681 -26.98 -21.78 -28.56
N PHE A 682 -27.27 -21.78 -27.27
CA PHE A 682 -26.27 -21.61 -26.18
C PHE A 682 -26.51 -22.61 -25.04
N ALA A 683 -25.51 -22.79 -24.18
CA ALA A 683 -25.57 -23.71 -23.04
C ALA A 683 -25.54 -22.92 -21.73
N PHE A 684 -26.39 -23.29 -20.77
CA PHE A 684 -26.42 -22.67 -19.44
C PHE A 684 -26.37 -23.77 -18.37
N ASN A 685 -25.35 -23.74 -17.51
CA ASN A 685 -25.12 -24.81 -16.53
C ASN A 685 -25.28 -24.24 -15.12
N LEU A 686 -26.31 -24.70 -14.41
CA LEU A 686 -26.67 -24.27 -13.06
C LEU A 686 -26.33 -25.39 -12.05
N MET A 687 -25.83 -25.03 -10.88
CA MET A 687 -25.60 -25.98 -9.80
C MET A 687 -26.38 -25.58 -8.55
N ALA A 688 -27.05 -26.52 -7.90
CA ALA A 688 -27.78 -26.29 -6.66
C ALA A 688 -26.98 -26.84 -5.47
N VAL A 689 -26.64 -25.98 -4.50
CA VAL A 689 -25.80 -26.30 -3.33
C VAL A 689 -26.50 -25.84 -2.05
N GLY A 690 -26.51 -26.67 -1.02
CA GLY A 690 -27.15 -26.33 0.25
C GLY A 690 -27.41 -27.55 1.12
N ARG A 691 -27.81 -27.33 2.37
CA ARG A 691 -28.14 -28.42 3.31
C ARG A 691 -29.19 -29.39 2.77
N SER A 692 -29.21 -30.60 3.31
CA SER A 692 -30.22 -31.60 2.95
C SER A 692 -31.62 -31.14 3.34
N GLY A 693 -32.62 -31.56 2.56
CA GLY A 693 -34.02 -31.22 2.85
C GLY A 693 -34.46 -29.77 2.58
N LEU A 694 -33.62 -28.88 2.05
CA LEU A 694 -33.99 -27.49 1.72
C LEU A 694 -34.83 -27.34 0.44
N GLY A 695 -35.09 -28.42 -0.30
CA GLY A 695 -35.92 -28.39 -1.51
C GLY A 695 -35.18 -27.98 -2.78
N LYS A 696 -33.88 -28.29 -2.87
CA LYS A 696 -33.01 -28.03 -4.03
C LYS A 696 -33.59 -28.59 -5.34
N SER A 697 -33.83 -29.89 -5.37
CA SER A 697 -34.37 -30.60 -6.55
C SER A 697 -35.77 -30.11 -6.91
N THR A 698 -36.61 -29.81 -5.91
CA THR A 698 -37.95 -29.25 -6.13
C THR A 698 -37.90 -27.84 -6.73
N LEU A 699 -37.01 -26.95 -6.26
CA LEU A 699 -36.87 -25.61 -6.83
C LEU A 699 -36.34 -25.68 -8.26
N VAL A 700 -35.40 -26.58 -8.54
CA VAL A 700 -34.89 -26.84 -9.89
C VAL A 700 -36.03 -27.19 -10.86
N ASN A 701 -36.88 -28.15 -10.49
CA ASN A 701 -38.05 -28.51 -11.30
C ASN A 701 -39.07 -27.36 -11.42
N THR A 702 -39.15 -26.51 -10.40
CA THR A 702 -40.00 -25.33 -10.39
C THR A 702 -39.46 -24.24 -11.33
N ILE A 703 -38.15 -24.02 -11.47
CA ILE A 703 -37.63 -22.94 -12.33
C ILE A 703 -38.04 -23.14 -13.81
N PHE A 704 -38.10 -24.38 -14.28
CA PHE A 704 -38.25 -24.67 -15.72
C PHE A 704 -39.59 -25.29 -16.12
N ALA A 705 -40.58 -25.29 -15.22
CA ALA A 705 -41.97 -25.69 -15.50
C ALA A 705 -42.12 -27.08 -16.17
N SER A 706 -41.17 -27.96 -15.92
CA SER A 706 -41.06 -29.29 -16.51
C SER A 706 -40.49 -30.23 -15.47
N HIS A 707 -40.91 -31.50 -15.49
CA HIS A 707 -40.45 -32.52 -14.56
C HIS A 707 -39.06 -33.01 -15.00
N LEU A 708 -38.03 -32.23 -14.67
CA LEU A 708 -36.67 -32.39 -15.22
C LEU A 708 -35.78 -33.33 -14.38
N VAL A 709 -36.09 -33.49 -13.09
CA VAL A 709 -35.35 -34.31 -12.12
C VAL A 709 -36.37 -35.07 -11.26
N ASP A 710 -36.14 -36.34 -10.95
CA ASP A 710 -36.99 -37.03 -9.96
C ASP A 710 -36.79 -36.41 -8.58
N SER A 711 -37.83 -35.75 -8.06
CA SER A 711 -37.85 -35.26 -6.68
C SER A 711 -37.80 -36.45 -5.73
N LYS A 712 -36.62 -36.73 -5.16
CA LYS A 712 -36.44 -37.69 -4.05
C LYS A 712 -37.00 -37.15 -2.72
N GLY A 713 -38.11 -36.41 -2.78
CA GLY A 713 -38.80 -35.88 -1.62
C GLY A 713 -39.78 -36.91 -1.07
N LEU A 714 -39.43 -37.53 0.07
CA LEU A 714 -40.30 -38.10 1.11
C LEU A 714 -41.48 -39.05 0.74
N LEU A 715 -41.74 -39.38 -0.53
CA LEU A 715 -42.91 -40.17 -0.95
C LEU A 715 -42.58 -41.51 -1.63
N LYS A 716 -41.30 -41.80 -1.93
CA LYS A 716 -40.88 -43.16 -2.28
C LYS A 716 -40.06 -43.74 -1.12
N ILE A 717 -40.76 -44.51 -0.29
CA ILE A 717 -40.15 -45.42 0.68
C ILE A 717 -39.44 -46.51 -0.14
N SER A 718 -38.13 -46.68 0.04
CA SER A 718 -37.43 -47.91 -0.37
C SER A 718 -38.12 -49.11 0.30
N GLU A 719 -38.07 -50.33 -0.27
CA GLU A 719 -38.64 -51.56 0.34
C GLU A 719 -38.22 -51.77 1.81
N ASN A 720 -37.17 -51.07 2.28
CA ASN A 720 -36.64 -51.08 3.64
C ASN A 720 -36.99 -49.86 4.53
N GLY A 721 -37.95 -48.99 4.17
CA GLY A 721 -38.48 -47.97 5.10
C GLY A 721 -37.66 -46.68 5.27
N GLN A 722 -36.55 -46.48 4.54
CA GLN A 722 -35.71 -45.27 4.65
C GLN A 722 -35.97 -44.24 3.52
N PRO A 723 -35.91 -42.92 3.82
CA PRO A 723 -36.05 -41.86 2.81
C PRO A 723 -34.83 -41.84 1.87
N ILE A 724 -35.07 -41.78 0.57
CA ILE A 724 -34.02 -41.76 -0.46
C ILE A 724 -33.40 -40.35 -0.53
N GLN A 725 -32.14 -40.21 -0.12
CA GLN A 725 -31.38 -38.95 -0.17
C GLN A 725 -30.57 -38.84 -1.49
N THR A 726 -30.26 -37.62 -1.94
CA THR A 726 -29.27 -37.41 -3.01
C THR A 726 -27.87 -37.69 -2.45
N THR A 727 -27.29 -38.83 -2.83
CA THR A 727 -25.99 -39.31 -2.31
C THR A 727 -24.81 -38.94 -3.21
N GLU A 728 -25.05 -38.56 -4.47
CA GLU A 728 -24.02 -38.25 -5.47
C GLU A 728 -24.38 -37.00 -6.27
N ILE A 729 -23.36 -36.33 -6.85
CA ILE A 729 -23.56 -35.19 -7.75
C ILE A 729 -24.13 -35.71 -9.07
N GLN A 730 -25.32 -35.22 -9.46
CA GLN A 730 -26.00 -35.65 -10.68
C GLN A 730 -26.29 -34.47 -11.58
N SER A 731 -25.83 -34.53 -12.83
CA SER A 731 -26.08 -33.52 -13.86
C SER A 731 -27.13 -34.00 -14.85
N ILE A 732 -28.15 -33.19 -15.08
CA ILE A 732 -29.21 -33.50 -16.05
C ILE A 732 -29.26 -32.36 -17.06
N SER A 733 -29.14 -32.69 -18.35
CA SER A 733 -29.19 -31.71 -19.45
C SER A 733 -30.50 -31.82 -20.21
N HIS A 734 -31.12 -30.68 -20.47
CA HIS A 734 -32.34 -30.52 -21.25
C HIS A 734 -32.15 -29.49 -22.34
N ILE A 735 -32.84 -29.67 -23.47
CA ILE A 735 -32.84 -28.70 -24.56
C ILE A 735 -34.20 -28.04 -24.56
N ILE A 736 -34.21 -26.74 -24.29
CA ILE A 736 -35.40 -25.90 -24.26
C ILE A 736 -35.39 -25.06 -25.54
N GLU A 737 -36.53 -24.97 -26.22
CA GLU A 737 -36.69 -24.14 -27.41
C GLU A 737 -37.80 -23.11 -27.18
N GLU A 738 -37.47 -21.83 -27.30
CA GLU A 738 -38.41 -20.72 -27.16
C GLU A 738 -38.21 -19.73 -28.31
N ASN A 739 -39.27 -19.44 -29.08
CA ASN A 739 -39.25 -18.50 -30.21
C ASN A 739 -38.08 -18.73 -31.22
N GLY A 740 -37.70 -19.99 -31.45
CA GLY A 740 -36.61 -20.38 -32.36
C GLY A 740 -35.20 -20.31 -31.76
N VAL A 741 -35.05 -19.96 -30.48
CA VAL A 741 -33.80 -20.01 -29.72
C VAL A 741 -33.70 -21.35 -28.99
N ARG A 742 -32.62 -22.09 -29.22
CA ARG A 742 -32.33 -23.37 -28.52
C ARG A 742 -31.37 -23.14 -27.36
N LEU A 743 -31.81 -23.41 -26.14
CA LEU A 743 -31.01 -23.39 -24.91
C LEU A 743 -30.75 -24.81 -24.42
N LYS A 744 -29.48 -25.22 -24.34
CA LYS A 744 -29.08 -26.44 -23.61
C LYS A 744 -28.84 -26.10 -22.15
N LEU A 745 -29.84 -26.36 -21.32
CA LEU A 745 -29.75 -26.16 -19.88
C LEU A 745 -29.21 -27.43 -19.21
N THR A 746 -28.15 -27.32 -18.41
CA THR A 746 -27.69 -28.41 -17.54
C THR A 746 -27.90 -28.01 -16.10
N ILE A 747 -28.59 -28.83 -15.32
CA ILE A 747 -28.72 -28.64 -13.89
C ILE A 747 -27.94 -29.72 -13.16
N THR A 748 -27.07 -29.29 -12.25
CA THR A 748 -26.27 -30.17 -11.40
C THR A 748 -26.81 -30.12 -9.98
N ASP A 749 -27.45 -31.20 -9.54
CA ASP A 749 -27.88 -31.37 -8.14
C ASP A 749 -26.73 -31.96 -7.32
N THR A 750 -26.56 -31.47 -6.09
CA THR A 750 -25.48 -31.88 -5.19
C THR A 750 -26.03 -32.52 -3.91
N PRO A 751 -25.30 -33.49 -3.33
CA PRO A 751 -25.63 -34.01 -2.00
C PRO A 751 -25.74 -32.88 -0.98
N GLY A 752 -26.68 -32.99 -0.04
CA GLY A 752 -26.75 -32.05 1.07
C GLY A 752 -25.52 -32.16 1.97
N TYR A 753 -24.94 -31.03 2.35
CA TYR A 753 -23.94 -30.96 3.41
C TYR A 753 -24.60 -30.63 4.76
N GLY A 754 -23.91 -30.87 5.88
CA GLY A 754 -24.42 -30.54 7.22
C GLY A 754 -25.19 -31.67 7.92
N ASP A 755 -25.21 -32.87 7.35
CA ASP A 755 -25.89 -34.04 7.94
C ASP A 755 -24.94 -34.93 8.76
N GLN A 756 -23.62 -34.71 8.66
CA GLN A 756 -22.60 -35.48 9.36
C GLN A 756 -22.30 -34.84 10.72
N VAL A 757 -21.72 -35.62 11.66
CA VAL A 757 -21.24 -35.08 12.94
C VAL A 757 -20.05 -34.16 12.72
N ASN A 758 -19.12 -34.54 11.83
CA ASN A 758 -18.06 -33.67 11.34
C ASN A 758 -18.35 -33.29 9.87
N ASN A 759 -18.45 -32.00 9.59
CA ASN A 759 -18.68 -31.45 8.24
C ASN A 759 -17.47 -30.68 7.70
N ASP A 760 -16.29 -30.87 8.28
CA ASP A 760 -15.04 -30.33 7.75
C ASP A 760 -14.86 -30.76 6.29
N SER A 761 -14.42 -29.83 5.45
CA SER A 761 -14.18 -30.08 4.03
C SER A 761 -15.38 -30.57 3.22
N CYS A 762 -16.62 -30.43 3.72
CA CYS A 762 -17.83 -30.84 2.99
C CYS A 762 -18.03 -30.14 1.63
N TRP A 763 -17.35 -29.01 1.38
CA TRP A 763 -17.34 -28.27 0.11
C TRP A 763 -16.43 -28.89 -0.97
N GLU A 764 -15.50 -29.78 -0.61
CA GLU A 764 -14.51 -30.35 -1.54
C GLU A 764 -15.13 -31.07 -2.75
N PRO A 765 -16.17 -31.91 -2.61
CA PRO A 765 -16.79 -32.57 -3.76
C PRO A 765 -17.36 -31.57 -4.77
N VAL A 766 -17.93 -30.47 -4.27
CA VAL A 766 -18.51 -29.39 -5.09
C VAL A 766 -17.42 -28.64 -5.85
N ILE A 767 -16.37 -28.21 -5.15
CA ILE A 767 -15.24 -27.50 -5.75
C ILE A 767 -14.50 -28.39 -6.76
N LYS A 768 -14.32 -29.68 -6.43
CA LYS A 768 -13.71 -30.66 -7.33
C LYS A 768 -14.50 -30.77 -8.62
N TYR A 769 -15.82 -30.92 -8.55
CA TYR A 769 -16.66 -30.99 -9.75
C TYR A 769 -16.51 -29.74 -10.63
N ILE A 770 -16.54 -28.53 -10.03
CA ILE A 770 -16.38 -27.26 -10.76
C ILE A 770 -15.02 -27.22 -11.48
N LYS A 771 -13.93 -27.55 -10.76
CA LYS A 771 -12.57 -27.60 -11.32
C LYS A 771 -12.41 -28.66 -12.40
N ASP A 772 -13.08 -29.81 -12.27
CA ASP A 772 -13.07 -30.87 -13.27
C ASP A 772 -13.73 -30.40 -14.58
N GLN A 773 -14.78 -29.58 -14.51
CA GLN A 773 -15.37 -28.95 -15.70
C GLN A 773 -14.40 -27.96 -16.36
N TYR A 774 -13.71 -27.13 -15.58
CA TYR A 774 -12.68 -26.24 -16.12
C TYR A 774 -11.51 -27.00 -16.75
N SER A 775 -11.06 -28.09 -16.11
CA SER A 775 -10.00 -28.95 -16.64
C SER A 775 -10.41 -29.61 -17.97
N SER A 776 -11.63 -30.15 -18.03
CA SER A 776 -12.19 -30.76 -19.25
C SER A 776 -12.26 -29.76 -20.40
N TYR A 777 -12.69 -28.52 -20.11
CA TYR A 777 -12.74 -27.44 -21.09
C TYR A 777 -11.33 -27.04 -21.57
N LEU A 778 -10.39 -26.85 -20.64
CA LEU A 778 -9.00 -26.49 -20.94
C LEU A 778 -8.30 -27.56 -21.80
N ARG A 779 -8.49 -28.86 -21.50
CA ARG A 779 -7.92 -29.96 -22.31
C ARG A 779 -8.38 -29.90 -23.76
N LYS A 780 -9.67 -29.60 -23.99
CA LYS A 780 -10.22 -29.43 -25.35
C LYS A 780 -9.69 -28.17 -26.03
N GLU A 781 -9.47 -27.10 -25.27
CA GLU A 781 -8.89 -25.85 -25.78
C GLU A 781 -7.44 -26.03 -26.23
N LEU A 782 -6.64 -26.79 -25.48
CA LEU A 782 -5.22 -27.05 -25.75
C LEU A 782 -4.96 -28.10 -26.83
N THR A 783 -5.99 -28.82 -27.30
CA THR A 783 -5.83 -29.86 -28.32
C THR A 783 -5.58 -29.23 -29.70
N PRO A 784 -4.54 -29.63 -30.46
CA PRO A 784 -4.22 -29.04 -31.78
C PRO A 784 -5.34 -29.22 -32.81
N THR A 785 -5.98 -30.39 -32.81
CA THR A 785 -7.19 -30.70 -33.59
C THR A 785 -8.43 -30.47 -32.73
N ARG A 786 -8.76 -29.20 -32.46
CA ARG A 786 -9.96 -28.83 -31.71
C ARG A 786 -11.19 -28.82 -32.60
N ASP A 787 -12.32 -29.23 -32.03
CA ASP A 787 -13.63 -28.97 -32.64
C ASP A 787 -13.78 -27.46 -32.88
N ARG A 788 -14.40 -27.09 -34.01
CA ARG A 788 -14.71 -25.67 -34.31
C ARG A 788 -15.51 -24.98 -33.20
N ARG A 789 -16.18 -25.76 -32.35
CA ARG A 789 -16.95 -25.29 -31.20
C ARG A 789 -16.79 -26.29 -30.04
N ILE A 790 -16.17 -25.83 -28.96
CA ILE A 790 -16.07 -26.60 -27.72
C ILE A 790 -17.43 -26.54 -27.00
N ALA A 791 -17.94 -27.69 -26.59
CA ALA A 791 -19.16 -27.75 -25.78
C ALA A 791 -18.85 -27.25 -24.36
N ASP A 792 -19.59 -26.23 -23.91
CA ASP A 792 -19.39 -25.62 -22.60
C ASP A 792 -20.11 -26.42 -21.50
N THR A 793 -19.33 -27.04 -20.61
CA THR A 793 -19.82 -27.78 -19.44
C THR A 793 -19.49 -27.07 -18.12
N ARG A 794 -18.89 -25.87 -18.18
CA ARG A 794 -18.48 -25.09 -17.00
C ARG A 794 -19.72 -24.63 -16.23
N VAL A 795 -19.65 -24.65 -14.90
CA VAL A 795 -20.77 -24.19 -14.05
C VAL A 795 -20.84 -22.67 -14.11
N HIS A 796 -21.93 -22.12 -14.64
CA HIS A 796 -22.10 -20.68 -14.83
C HIS A 796 -22.67 -19.97 -13.59
N ALA A 797 -23.47 -20.69 -12.80
CA ALA A 797 -24.09 -20.17 -11.59
C ALA A 797 -24.30 -21.27 -10.55
N VAL A 798 -24.05 -20.93 -9.28
CA VAL A 798 -24.30 -21.77 -8.11
C VAL A 798 -25.42 -21.13 -7.28
N LEU A 799 -26.58 -21.78 -7.22
CA LEU A 799 -27.65 -21.41 -6.29
C LEU A 799 -27.32 -21.97 -4.91
N PHE A 800 -27.07 -21.07 -3.96
CA PHE A 800 -26.73 -21.43 -2.60
C PHE A 800 -27.95 -21.31 -1.69
N PHE A 801 -28.47 -22.44 -1.23
CA PHE A 801 -29.69 -22.52 -0.43
C PHE A 801 -29.37 -22.33 1.06
N ILE A 802 -29.91 -21.25 1.62
CA ILE A 802 -29.82 -20.89 3.02
C ILE A 802 -31.08 -21.38 3.74
N ALA A 803 -30.90 -22.00 4.90
CA ALA A 803 -32.01 -22.44 5.73
C ALA A 803 -32.77 -21.23 6.33
N PRO A 804 -34.12 -21.23 6.35
CA PRO A 804 -34.91 -20.13 6.89
C PRO A 804 -34.96 -20.18 8.43
N THR A 805 -33.82 -19.92 9.09
CA THR A 805 -33.72 -19.99 10.56
C THR A 805 -34.23 -18.72 11.25
N GLY A 806 -34.30 -17.60 10.54
CA GLY A 806 -34.66 -16.29 11.13
C GLY A 806 -33.55 -15.68 11.99
N HIS A 807 -32.36 -16.27 12.03
CA HIS A 807 -31.20 -15.83 12.81
C HIS A 807 -30.08 -15.30 11.90
N ALA A 808 -28.87 -15.83 12.06
CA ALA A 808 -27.65 -15.56 11.30
C ALA A 808 -27.39 -16.68 10.28
N LEU A 809 -26.47 -16.46 9.33
CA LEU A 809 -25.86 -17.55 8.58
C LEU A 809 -25.14 -18.48 9.55
N THR A 810 -25.22 -19.78 9.28
CA THR A 810 -24.48 -20.72 10.10
C THR A 810 -23.00 -20.65 9.76
N PRO A 811 -22.08 -20.89 10.72
CA PRO A 811 -20.64 -20.90 10.45
C PRO A 811 -20.25 -21.86 9.31
N LEU A 812 -20.98 -22.97 9.18
CA LEU A 812 -20.82 -23.91 8.08
C LEU A 812 -21.19 -23.29 6.73
N ASP A 813 -22.32 -22.58 6.65
CA ASP A 813 -22.75 -21.94 5.41
C ASP A 813 -21.76 -20.82 5.01
N ILE A 814 -21.24 -20.05 5.97
CA ILE A 814 -20.19 -19.04 5.76
C ILE A 814 -18.92 -19.69 5.17
N ALA A 815 -18.45 -20.79 5.77
CA ALA A 815 -17.27 -21.50 5.30
C ALA A 815 -17.44 -22.07 3.88
N VAL A 816 -18.57 -22.73 3.59
CA VAL A 816 -18.87 -23.31 2.27
C VAL A 816 -19.01 -22.20 1.22
N MET A 817 -19.79 -21.14 1.52
CA MET A 817 -20.07 -20.06 0.59
C MET A 817 -18.79 -19.30 0.21
N ARG A 818 -17.90 -19.03 1.18
CA ARG A 818 -16.60 -18.39 0.94
C ARG A 818 -15.71 -19.21 0.01
N ARG A 819 -15.68 -20.54 0.18
CA ARG A 819 -14.83 -21.41 -0.66
C ARG A 819 -15.37 -21.59 -2.08
N ILE A 820 -16.68 -21.57 -2.27
CA ILE A 820 -17.29 -21.69 -3.60
C ILE A 820 -17.19 -20.38 -4.38
N SER A 821 -17.31 -19.22 -3.73
CA SER A 821 -17.22 -17.91 -4.40
C SER A 821 -15.84 -17.58 -4.98
N GLU A 822 -14.79 -18.30 -4.56
CA GLU A 822 -13.46 -18.22 -5.17
C GLU A 822 -13.39 -18.86 -6.57
N VAL A 823 -14.33 -19.77 -6.89
CA VAL A 823 -14.25 -20.61 -8.09
C VAL A 823 -15.50 -20.58 -8.98
N ALA A 824 -16.60 -19.97 -8.55
CA ALA A 824 -17.83 -19.85 -9.33
C ALA A 824 -18.72 -18.68 -8.86
N ASN A 825 -19.70 -18.31 -9.70
CA ASN A 825 -20.69 -17.30 -9.35
C ASN A 825 -21.71 -17.82 -8.35
N VAL A 826 -21.74 -17.27 -7.13
CA VAL A 826 -22.64 -17.70 -6.06
C VAL A 826 -23.82 -16.75 -5.92
N ILE A 827 -25.04 -17.31 -5.99
CA ILE A 827 -26.31 -16.58 -5.81
C ILE A 827 -27.00 -17.13 -4.56
N PRO A 828 -27.08 -16.36 -3.46
CA PRO A 828 -27.70 -16.83 -2.22
C PRO A 828 -29.24 -16.78 -2.32
N VAL A 829 -29.89 -17.84 -1.85
CA VAL A 829 -31.34 -18.05 -1.92
C VAL A 829 -31.84 -18.57 -0.58
N ILE A 830 -32.81 -17.89 0.03
CA ILE A 830 -33.50 -18.37 1.23
C ILE A 830 -34.53 -19.42 0.81
N ALA A 831 -34.30 -20.66 1.24
CA ALA A 831 -35.14 -21.79 0.91
C ALA A 831 -36.41 -21.80 1.77
N LYS A 832 -37.50 -22.39 1.27
CA LYS A 832 -38.77 -22.57 2.00
C LYS A 832 -39.21 -21.29 2.71
N SER A 833 -39.20 -20.16 1.99
CA SER A 833 -39.55 -18.86 2.57
C SER A 833 -40.98 -18.79 3.09
N ASP A 834 -41.84 -19.76 2.75
CA ASP A 834 -43.17 -19.97 3.32
C ASP A 834 -43.16 -20.25 4.83
N SER A 835 -41.99 -20.52 5.42
CA SER A 835 -41.80 -20.67 6.86
C SER A 835 -41.55 -19.36 7.63
N LEU A 836 -41.32 -18.25 6.93
CA LEU A 836 -41.06 -16.93 7.53
C LEU A 836 -42.23 -15.99 7.25
N THR A 837 -42.61 -15.18 8.24
CA THR A 837 -43.49 -14.04 8.01
C THR A 837 -42.80 -12.97 7.15
N LEU A 838 -43.55 -12.01 6.61
CA LEU A 838 -42.98 -10.94 5.79
C LEU A 838 -41.96 -10.08 6.55
N GLU A 839 -42.21 -9.83 7.84
CA GLU A 839 -41.31 -9.08 8.73
C GLU A 839 -40.03 -9.87 9.05
N GLU A 840 -40.18 -11.15 9.40
CA GLU A 840 -39.04 -12.03 9.65
C GLU A 840 -38.18 -12.22 8.40
N ARG A 841 -38.81 -12.34 7.23
CA ARG A 841 -38.13 -12.41 5.93
C ARG A 841 -37.30 -11.16 5.68
N ALA A 842 -37.86 -9.97 5.90
CA ALA A 842 -37.14 -8.71 5.71
C ALA A 842 -35.96 -8.58 6.69
N SER A 843 -36.18 -8.90 7.96
CA SER A 843 -35.14 -8.89 9.00
C SER A 843 -34.03 -9.90 8.73
N PHE A 844 -34.38 -11.10 8.27
CA PHE A 844 -33.43 -12.17 7.97
C PHE A 844 -32.61 -11.86 6.72
N LYS A 845 -33.23 -11.31 5.66
CA LYS A 845 -32.52 -10.83 4.46
C LYS A 845 -31.48 -9.77 4.80
N LYS A 846 -31.83 -8.80 5.66
CA LYS A 846 -30.90 -7.76 6.10
C LYS A 846 -29.70 -8.37 6.83
N ARG A 847 -29.93 -9.26 7.80
CA ARG A 847 -28.86 -9.93 8.55
C ARG A 847 -27.92 -10.75 7.67
N ILE A 848 -28.47 -11.50 6.71
CA ILE A 848 -27.66 -12.26 5.75
C ILE A 848 -26.76 -11.33 4.93
N LYS A 849 -27.26 -10.17 4.48
CA LYS A 849 -26.46 -9.19 3.75
C LYS A 849 -25.30 -8.65 4.61
N ASP A 850 -25.62 -8.23 5.84
CA ASP A 850 -24.64 -7.67 6.77
C ASP A 850 -23.51 -8.69 7.06
N GLU A 851 -23.84 -9.98 7.17
CA GLU A 851 -22.85 -11.05 7.38
C GLU A 851 -22.04 -11.39 6.13
N ILE A 852 -22.65 -11.41 4.95
CA ILE A 852 -21.94 -11.59 3.67
C ILE A 852 -20.90 -10.48 3.49
N GLU A 853 -21.26 -9.24 3.82
CA GLU A 853 -20.36 -8.08 3.77
C GLU A 853 -19.26 -8.16 4.83
N PHE A 854 -19.62 -8.43 6.09
CA PHE A 854 -18.67 -8.55 7.20
C PHE A 854 -17.61 -9.65 6.95
N HIS A 855 -17.99 -10.78 6.36
CA HIS A 855 -17.08 -11.88 6.06
C HIS A 855 -16.40 -11.77 4.68
N GLY A 856 -16.66 -10.70 3.92
CA GLY A 856 -16.06 -10.47 2.60
C GLY A 856 -16.42 -11.54 1.56
N ILE A 857 -17.63 -12.12 1.62
CA ILE A 857 -18.05 -13.18 0.71
C ILE A 857 -18.54 -12.57 -0.61
N ARG A 858 -17.81 -12.80 -1.70
CA ARG A 858 -18.17 -12.30 -3.04
C ARG A 858 -19.39 -13.07 -3.61
N THR A 859 -20.55 -12.44 -3.64
CA THR A 859 -21.77 -12.98 -4.27
C THR A 859 -22.12 -12.22 -5.56
N PHE A 860 -22.77 -12.90 -6.49
CA PHE A 860 -23.15 -12.32 -7.79
C PHE A 860 -24.49 -11.57 -7.68
N PRO A 861 -24.64 -10.36 -8.27
CA PRO A 861 -23.65 -9.62 -9.08
C PRO A 861 -22.59 -8.91 -8.22
N TYR A 862 -21.33 -8.93 -8.69
CA TYR A 862 -20.17 -8.35 -7.98
C TYR A 862 -20.22 -6.82 -8.02
N ALA A 863 -19.92 -6.16 -6.89
CA ALA A 863 -19.88 -4.69 -6.82
C ALA A 863 -18.80 -4.12 -7.76
N ASP A 864 -17.70 -4.88 -7.87
CA ASP A 864 -16.40 -4.40 -8.34
C ASP A 864 -16.26 -4.54 -9.86
N VAL A 865 -17.10 -5.36 -10.52
CA VAL A 865 -17.02 -5.65 -11.96
C VAL A 865 -17.55 -4.49 -12.83
N PHE A 866 -18.24 -3.52 -12.22
CA PHE A 866 -18.69 -2.28 -12.89
C PHE A 866 -17.96 -1.03 -12.37
N VAL A 867 -16.81 -1.22 -11.73
CA VAL A 867 -15.96 -0.16 -11.19
C VAL A 867 -14.55 -0.29 -11.76
N ASP A 868 -14.46 -0.44 -13.08
CA ASP A 868 -13.32 0.09 -13.83
C ASP A 868 -13.66 1.55 -14.16
N THR A 869 -13.63 2.41 -13.14
CA THR A 869 -13.53 3.86 -13.36
C THR A 869 -12.15 4.28 -12.94
N GLU A 870 -11.18 4.02 -13.82
CA GLU A 870 -9.89 4.72 -13.91
C GLU A 870 -10.06 6.17 -14.42
N ASP A 871 -11.29 6.70 -14.40
CA ASP A 871 -11.64 8.03 -14.92
C ASP A 871 -12.38 8.80 -13.81
N ASP A 872 -11.68 9.72 -13.17
CA ASP A 872 -12.14 10.67 -12.15
C ASP A 872 -12.98 11.82 -12.76
N GLY A 873 -13.79 11.49 -13.77
CA GLY A 873 -14.84 12.32 -14.33
C GLY A 873 -16.19 12.15 -13.60
N PRO A 874 -17.14 13.08 -13.78
CA PRO A 874 -18.52 12.87 -13.36
C PRO A 874 -19.10 11.67 -14.11
N LEU A 875 -19.52 10.63 -13.39
CA LEU A 875 -20.21 9.46 -13.94
C LEU A 875 -21.27 9.89 -14.94
N SER A 876 -21.25 9.31 -16.14
CA SER A 876 -22.29 9.54 -17.13
C SER A 876 -23.64 9.09 -16.58
N ASP A 877 -24.72 9.68 -17.08
CA ASP A 877 -26.07 9.27 -16.67
C ASP A 877 -26.38 7.80 -17.04
N GLU A 878 -25.69 7.27 -18.06
CA GLU A 878 -25.74 5.88 -18.50
C GLU A 878 -25.08 4.95 -17.45
N GLU A 879 -23.87 5.28 -16.96
CA GLU A 879 -23.19 4.52 -15.90
C GLU A 879 -23.89 4.62 -14.55
N LYS A 880 -24.48 5.78 -14.22
CA LYS A 880 -25.30 5.93 -13.01
C LYS A 880 -26.54 5.03 -13.09
N ALA A 881 -27.19 4.97 -14.25
CA ALA A 881 -28.36 4.13 -14.46
C ALA A 881 -28.01 2.63 -14.38
N GLU A 882 -26.88 2.22 -14.94
CA GLU A 882 -26.39 0.83 -14.85
C GLU A 882 -26.01 0.46 -13.41
N ARG A 883 -25.31 1.35 -12.69
CA ARG A 883 -25.01 1.17 -11.26
C ARG A 883 -26.28 1.13 -10.40
N GLN A 884 -27.28 1.97 -10.71
CA GLN A 884 -28.58 1.92 -10.05
C GLN A 884 -29.31 0.59 -10.32
N LEU A 885 -29.22 0.07 -11.54
CA LEU A 885 -29.81 -1.22 -11.91
C LEU A 885 -29.14 -2.38 -11.16
N VAL A 886 -27.80 -2.42 -11.12
CA VAL A 886 -27.03 -3.43 -10.38
C VAL A 886 -27.32 -3.35 -8.87
N ASN A 887 -27.36 -2.15 -8.30
CA ASN A 887 -27.69 -1.97 -6.88
C ASN A 887 -29.14 -2.38 -6.57
N ALA A 888 -30.10 -2.05 -7.44
CA ALA A 888 -31.49 -2.49 -7.27
C ALA A 888 -31.62 -4.02 -7.29
N VAL A 889 -30.81 -4.71 -8.10
CA VAL A 889 -30.76 -6.17 -8.14
C VAL A 889 -30.13 -6.75 -6.87
N ARG A 890 -29.05 -6.13 -6.36
CA ARG A 890 -28.41 -6.54 -5.09
C ARG A 890 -29.31 -6.31 -3.89
N ASP A 891 -30.19 -5.32 -3.95
CA ASP A 891 -31.18 -5.08 -2.90
C ASP A 891 -32.19 -6.22 -2.75
N VAL A 892 -32.47 -6.95 -3.83
CA VAL A 892 -33.39 -8.09 -3.80
C VAL A 892 -32.72 -9.39 -3.34
N ILE A 893 -31.38 -9.49 -3.41
CA ILE A 893 -30.63 -10.71 -3.04
C ILE A 893 -30.32 -10.70 -1.52
N PRO A 894 -30.51 -11.79 -0.77
CA PRO A 894 -30.87 -13.14 -1.21
C PRO A 894 -32.35 -13.32 -1.54
N PHE A 895 -32.66 -14.08 -2.60
CA PHE A 895 -34.04 -14.34 -3.03
C PHE A 895 -34.75 -15.29 -2.05
N ALA A 896 -35.92 -14.91 -1.56
CA ALA A 896 -36.76 -15.73 -0.69
C ALA A 896 -37.80 -16.50 -1.50
N VAL A 897 -37.56 -17.81 -1.70
CA VAL A 897 -38.29 -18.62 -2.68
C VAL A 897 -39.03 -19.80 -2.08
N VAL A 898 -40.11 -20.18 -2.76
CA VAL A 898 -40.90 -21.38 -2.51
C VAL A 898 -40.90 -22.23 -3.78
N GLY A 899 -40.58 -23.52 -3.66
CA GLY A 899 -40.65 -24.48 -4.77
C GLY A 899 -41.93 -25.33 -4.71
N SER A 900 -42.53 -25.61 -5.87
CA SER A 900 -43.62 -26.58 -6.00
C SER A 900 -43.67 -27.20 -7.40
N GLU A 901 -43.83 -28.53 -7.42
CA GLU A 901 -44.10 -29.31 -8.64
C GLU A 901 -45.60 -29.53 -8.87
N LYS A 902 -46.45 -29.19 -7.89
CA LYS A 902 -47.89 -29.44 -7.95
C LYS A 902 -48.61 -28.22 -8.51
N ASN A 903 -49.53 -28.47 -9.44
CA ASN A 903 -50.48 -27.47 -9.91
C ASN A 903 -51.69 -27.44 -8.96
N VAL A 904 -52.08 -26.23 -8.55
CA VAL A 904 -53.27 -25.97 -7.74
C VAL A 904 -54.14 -24.97 -8.49
N VAL A 905 -55.45 -25.18 -8.47
CA VAL A 905 -56.38 -24.25 -9.12
C VAL A 905 -56.67 -23.10 -8.16
N VAL A 906 -56.31 -21.88 -8.57
CA VAL A 906 -56.61 -20.63 -7.87
C VAL A 906 -57.33 -19.73 -8.88
N ASP A 907 -58.52 -19.24 -8.53
CA ASP A 907 -59.35 -18.38 -9.40
C ASP A 907 -59.60 -18.95 -10.81
N GLY A 908 -59.82 -20.27 -10.90
CA GLY A 908 -60.08 -20.97 -12.16
C GLY A 908 -58.85 -21.20 -13.05
N LYS A 909 -57.66 -20.72 -12.64
CA LYS A 909 -56.40 -20.94 -13.35
C LYS A 909 -55.55 -21.99 -12.64
N ALA A 910 -55.01 -22.94 -13.39
CA ALA A 910 -54.04 -23.91 -12.88
C ALA A 910 -52.68 -23.20 -12.73
N VAL A 911 -52.27 -22.94 -11.48
CA VAL A 911 -51.01 -22.28 -11.16
C VAL A 911 -50.15 -23.20 -10.30
N ARG A 912 -48.82 -23.07 -10.39
CA ARG A 912 -47.92 -23.85 -9.55
C ARG A 912 -47.98 -23.34 -8.12
N GLY A 913 -48.37 -24.21 -7.21
CA GLY A 913 -48.67 -23.78 -5.86
C GLY A 913 -48.46 -24.84 -4.81
N ARG A 914 -48.18 -24.41 -3.59
CA ARG A 914 -48.03 -25.27 -2.43
C ARG A 914 -49.29 -25.14 -1.57
N ARG A 915 -50.05 -26.23 -1.45
CA ARG A 915 -51.22 -26.27 -0.57
C ARG A 915 -50.79 -26.52 0.87
N THR A 916 -51.15 -25.60 1.76
CA THR A 916 -50.94 -25.72 3.21
C THR A 916 -52.30 -25.95 3.90
N ARG A 917 -52.29 -26.10 5.23
CA ARG A 917 -53.55 -26.16 6.02
C ARG A 917 -54.29 -24.82 6.03
N TRP A 918 -53.58 -23.72 5.81
CA TRP A 918 -54.07 -22.34 5.95
C TRP A 918 -54.41 -21.67 4.62
N GLY A 919 -54.02 -22.25 3.49
CA GLY A 919 -54.30 -21.69 2.17
C GLY A 919 -53.45 -22.30 1.07
N VAL A 920 -53.42 -21.62 -0.08
CA VAL A 920 -52.63 -22.01 -1.24
C VAL A 920 -51.59 -20.93 -1.52
N ILE A 921 -50.32 -21.30 -1.49
CA ILE A 921 -49.22 -20.41 -1.85
C ILE A 921 -48.98 -20.58 -3.34
N ASN A 922 -49.44 -19.62 -4.13
CA ASN A 922 -49.06 -19.50 -5.54
C ASN A 922 -47.59 -19.09 -5.65
N VAL A 923 -46.75 -19.92 -6.26
CA VAL A 923 -45.31 -19.70 -6.42
C VAL A 923 -45.02 -18.62 -7.47
N GLU A 924 -45.93 -18.41 -8.42
CA GLU A 924 -45.79 -17.39 -9.46
C GLU A 924 -46.39 -16.03 -9.06
N ASN A 925 -46.89 -15.92 -7.83
CA ASN A 925 -47.35 -14.64 -7.28
C ASN A 925 -46.21 -13.93 -6.53
N GLU A 926 -45.86 -12.72 -6.97
CA GLU A 926 -44.80 -11.89 -6.38
C GLU A 926 -45.14 -11.44 -4.94
N ASP A 927 -46.43 -11.35 -4.60
CA ASP A 927 -46.87 -11.06 -3.23
C ASP A 927 -46.62 -12.22 -2.27
N HIS A 928 -46.46 -13.45 -2.78
CA HIS A 928 -46.26 -14.64 -1.97
C HIS A 928 -44.78 -15.00 -1.81
N CYS A 929 -43.99 -14.95 -2.89
CA CYS A 929 -42.55 -15.23 -2.83
C CYS A 929 -41.79 -14.60 -4.01
N GLU A 930 -40.46 -14.55 -3.88
CA GLU A 930 -39.57 -13.89 -4.85
C GLU A 930 -39.09 -14.86 -5.95
N PHE A 931 -39.83 -15.96 -6.18
CA PHE A 931 -39.47 -16.96 -7.20
C PHE A 931 -39.46 -16.37 -8.62
N VAL A 932 -40.43 -15.50 -8.95
CA VAL A 932 -40.50 -14.83 -10.25
C VAL A 932 -39.27 -13.96 -10.48
N ALA A 933 -38.81 -13.26 -9.43
CA ALA A 933 -37.60 -12.45 -9.47
C ALA A 933 -36.36 -13.32 -9.72
N LEU A 934 -36.19 -14.45 -9.01
CA LEU A 934 -35.10 -15.40 -9.25
C LEU A 934 -35.13 -15.99 -10.67
N ARG A 935 -36.31 -16.39 -11.17
CA ARG A 935 -36.47 -16.92 -12.53
C ARG A 935 -36.06 -15.88 -13.56
N ASN A 936 -36.59 -14.66 -13.46
CA ASN A 936 -36.29 -13.59 -14.40
C ASN A 936 -34.80 -13.22 -14.34
N PHE A 937 -34.20 -13.22 -13.16
CA PHE A 937 -32.77 -13.00 -12.96
C PHE A 937 -31.91 -14.01 -13.74
N LEU A 938 -32.19 -15.31 -13.57
CA LEU A 938 -31.41 -16.38 -14.20
C LEU A 938 -31.67 -16.55 -15.70
N THR A 939 -32.89 -16.27 -16.16
CA THR A 939 -33.32 -16.64 -17.53
C THR A 939 -33.48 -15.47 -18.48
N ARG A 940 -33.73 -14.26 -17.97
CA ARG A 940 -34.08 -13.10 -18.80
C ARG A 940 -33.03 -12.00 -18.75
N THR A 941 -32.50 -11.69 -17.56
CA THR A 941 -31.68 -10.48 -17.38
C THR A 941 -30.19 -10.76 -17.30
N HIS A 942 -29.72 -11.73 -16.50
CA HIS A 942 -28.29 -11.86 -16.18
C HIS A 942 -27.66 -13.17 -16.67
N MET A 943 -28.35 -13.92 -17.54
CA MET A 943 -27.85 -15.22 -18.00
C MET A 943 -26.51 -15.09 -18.74
N GLN A 944 -26.42 -14.11 -19.64
CA GLN A 944 -25.22 -13.87 -20.43
C GLN A 944 -24.08 -13.36 -19.54
N ASP A 945 -24.36 -12.45 -18.61
CA ASP A 945 -23.38 -11.94 -17.65
C ASP A 945 -22.78 -13.07 -16.79
N LEU A 946 -23.62 -14.01 -16.33
CA LEU A 946 -23.15 -15.18 -15.58
C LEU A 946 -22.20 -16.06 -16.41
N ILE A 947 -22.47 -16.23 -17.71
CA ILE A 947 -21.60 -16.97 -18.63
C ILE A 947 -20.28 -16.21 -18.84
N ASP A 948 -20.36 -14.91 -19.08
CA ASP A 948 -19.18 -14.08 -19.38
C ASP A 948 -18.26 -13.96 -18.17
N VAL A 949 -18.79 -13.73 -16.97
CA VAL A 949 -17.97 -13.72 -15.75
C VAL A 949 -17.37 -15.09 -15.46
N THR A 950 -18.08 -16.19 -15.76
CA THR A 950 -17.51 -17.52 -15.65
C THR A 950 -16.33 -17.72 -16.62
N ALA A 951 -16.43 -17.22 -17.85
CA ALA A 951 -15.39 -17.35 -18.84
C ALA A 951 -14.18 -16.44 -18.54
N MET A 952 -14.42 -15.16 -18.26
CA MET A 952 -13.38 -14.12 -18.16
C MET A 952 -12.73 -14.04 -16.79
N VAL A 953 -13.44 -14.41 -15.71
CA VAL A 953 -12.92 -14.30 -14.34
C VAL A 953 -12.54 -15.68 -13.80
N HIS A 954 -13.52 -16.56 -13.63
CA HIS A 954 -13.28 -17.84 -12.95
C HIS A 954 -12.46 -18.82 -13.78
N TYR A 955 -12.81 -18.98 -15.07
CA TYR A 955 -12.09 -19.89 -15.96
C TYR A 955 -10.69 -19.37 -16.32
N GLU A 956 -10.51 -18.09 -16.68
CA GLU A 956 -9.18 -17.54 -16.94
C GLU A 956 -8.28 -17.57 -15.69
N GLY A 957 -8.84 -17.32 -14.51
CA GLY A 957 -8.13 -17.48 -13.24
C GLY A 957 -7.65 -18.92 -13.02
N TYR A 958 -8.48 -19.93 -13.35
CA TYR A 958 -8.08 -21.33 -13.32
C TYR A 958 -7.04 -21.68 -14.41
N ARG A 959 -7.27 -21.25 -15.65
CA ARG A 959 -6.41 -21.49 -16.82
C ARG A 959 -5.00 -20.95 -16.60
N THR A 960 -4.88 -19.73 -16.10
CA THR A 960 -3.60 -19.09 -15.79
C THR A 960 -2.79 -19.92 -14.78
N LYS A 961 -3.43 -20.34 -13.68
CA LYS A 961 -2.80 -21.18 -12.65
C LYS A 961 -2.32 -22.53 -13.21
N GLN A 962 -3.11 -23.17 -14.07
CA GLN A 962 -2.74 -24.46 -14.68
C GLN A 962 -1.61 -24.36 -15.71
N LEU A 963 -1.64 -23.32 -16.57
CA LEU A 963 -0.59 -23.11 -17.58
C LEU A 963 0.77 -22.77 -16.93
N MET A 964 0.77 -21.99 -15.85
CA MET A 964 1.98 -21.72 -15.06
C MET A 964 2.55 -22.99 -14.44
N ALA A 965 1.70 -23.86 -13.88
CA ALA A 965 2.14 -25.13 -13.30
C ALA A 965 2.73 -26.10 -14.33
N LEU A 966 2.15 -26.17 -15.54
CA LEU A 966 2.67 -26.99 -16.64
C LEU A 966 4.05 -26.51 -17.11
N LYS A 967 4.29 -25.20 -17.16
CA LYS A 967 5.58 -24.62 -17.56
C LYS A 967 6.71 -24.96 -16.58
N GLY A 968 6.40 -25.09 -15.28
CA GLY A 968 7.34 -25.49 -14.23
C GLY A 968 7.74 -26.97 -14.25
N GLN A 969 6.90 -27.86 -14.79
CA GLN A 969 7.21 -29.30 -14.90
C GLN A 969 8.06 -29.65 -16.14
N SER A 970 8.01 -28.82 -17.18
CA SER A 970 8.87 -28.96 -18.38
C SER A 970 10.26 -28.34 -18.23
N SER A 971 10.57 -27.74 -17.07
CA SER A 971 11.86 -27.10 -16.76
C SER A 971 12.65 -27.78 -15.65
N ASN A 972 12.18 -28.95 -15.19
CA ASN A 972 12.96 -30.00 -14.52
C ASN A 972 13.13 -31.16 -15.50
#